data_AF-A0A934E5Z7-F1
#
_entry.id   AF-A0A934E5Z7-F1
#
_cell.length_a   1.000
_cell.length_b   1.000
_cell.length_c   1.000
_cell.angle_alpha   90.00
_cell.angle_beta   90.00
_cell.angle_gamma   90.00
#
_symmetry.space_group_name_H-M   'P 1'
#
loop_
_entity.id
_entity.type
_entity.pdbx_description
1 polymer ?
#
loop_
_entity_poly.entity_id
_entity_poly.type
_entity_poly.pdbx_seq_one_letter_code
_entity_poly.pdbx_strand_id
1 'polypeptide(L)'
;MKDPALSFDQFLRDQIVLRECLIHITNPESDGIRLSSDSSSGMPRISFTCPAPDLSRFNQISFTAINISSRSIYGEIKLFHGSGKTELIDTPISLSGGREVLLPGQRTELKFPAEAFGTYGIPDGWKNIETIEILFKPDKTDHAQDALIVEMGSVFGESRIIPKGPRLTSTGLSAVLKNDAMYQTERLAPYSARHPQTLYILPPHSFPREHADEILRGRIMGRQLFRPIPWNHSPLGLLEWTHFLNRHHFLRNVVQALAETGDDCYVAYLDETVCDWISSNPVPMDSNGGAGPSWETLSVAWRLWEWLWIGGIAWPHASFRKTGKEMMLRSFWEHAHHLMDHQGHPNNWMIVESAALTLAGMCLPDFQEAEAWLETGIRRLKNEFIRQFMDDGTHYELSPLYQAICLQALLDVKRVASLQGIALPDVFGTPLEKAVEYLSALCRPDFTWPAFNDSGSAAGDYTALMRLAGEIFRRKDFDWIGSKGAYGACPAETIKGFPDSGIGIMRSGYDPKAHFLAFRAGPAGMTHVHEDALSLEVAAYGIPCLVDPGITRYAPGPMTDYYRSAAAHNTLLLDGKGPLRSRLGFQERTQSARDQFICFNHGDINGMTGTCHDYRDESGAVFQITRTVLFVARRYWVIRDTSIGTGIHTLTACWQFFPGNVEMDAGTLIIRSMDQQGKGIALIPYAGFHHAGIQSFKGNLNPPRGWVSINGEDMPASHFRFSVRDLLPITLDWILCPVSKPCHAFWESPDFASRMADIFKNLHNKTGKNFP
;
A
#
# COMPACT_ATOMS: atom_id res chain seq x y z
N MET A 1 -3.78 -54.08 6.22
CA MET A 1 -2.97 -54.03 7.45
C MET A 1 -1.99 -55.20 7.46
N LYS A 2 -0.69 -54.92 7.26
CA LYS A 2 0.49 -55.74 7.64
C LYS A 2 1.74 -55.03 7.10
N ASP A 3 2.10 -53.90 7.71
CA ASP A 3 3.44 -53.32 7.64
C ASP A 3 3.77 -52.73 9.03
N PRO A 4 4.81 -53.23 9.74
CA PRO A 4 5.20 -52.73 11.05
C PRO A 4 6.01 -51.43 11.03
N ALA A 5 6.26 -50.80 9.87
CA ALA A 5 7.00 -49.53 9.78
C ALA A 5 6.15 -48.27 10.04
N LEU A 6 4.93 -48.42 10.56
CA LEU A 6 3.93 -47.35 10.72
C LEU A 6 3.59 -47.02 12.20
N SER A 7 4.48 -47.27 13.16
CA SER A 7 4.12 -47.22 14.60
C SER A 7 4.97 -46.33 15.52
N PHE A 8 5.56 -45.24 15.01
CA PHE A 8 5.97 -44.12 15.88
C PHE A 8 5.46 -42.76 15.37
N ASP A 9 5.44 -42.54 14.05
CA ASP A 9 4.89 -41.32 13.46
C ASP A 9 3.36 -41.24 13.54
N GLN A 10 2.65 -42.37 13.58
CA GLN A 10 1.20 -42.37 13.81
C GLN A 10 0.86 -42.06 15.28
N PHE A 11 1.79 -42.31 16.21
CA PHE A 11 1.70 -41.96 17.62
C PHE A 11 1.97 -40.45 17.87
N LEU A 12 2.77 -39.78 17.02
CA LEU A 12 2.90 -38.32 17.01
C LEU A 12 1.72 -37.60 16.32
N ARG A 13 0.94 -38.29 15.48
CA ARG A 13 -0.23 -37.73 14.78
C ARG A 13 -1.47 -37.62 15.68
N ASP A 14 -1.56 -38.46 16.72
CA ASP A 14 -2.51 -38.23 17.83
C ASP A 14 -1.89 -37.25 18.83
N GLN A 15 -1.60 -36.03 18.36
CA GLN A 15 -1.22 -34.95 19.25
C GLN A 15 -2.34 -34.70 20.24
N ILE A 16 -2.01 -34.63 21.53
CA ILE A 16 -2.96 -34.29 22.59
C ILE A 16 -3.51 -32.89 22.29
N VAL A 17 -4.69 -32.82 21.66
CA VAL A 17 -5.43 -31.57 21.50
C VAL A 17 -6.23 -31.39 22.78
N LEU A 18 -5.82 -30.43 23.61
CA LEU A 18 -6.67 -29.99 24.71
C LEU A 18 -7.77 -29.10 24.11
N ARG A 19 -9.02 -29.58 24.12
CA ARG A 19 -10.19 -28.85 23.61
C ARG A 19 -11.09 -28.47 24.78
N GLU A 20 -11.36 -27.18 24.94
CA GLU A 20 -12.24 -26.64 25.97
C GLU A 20 -13.39 -25.88 25.32
N CYS A 21 -14.63 -26.11 25.77
CA CYS A 21 -15.79 -25.38 25.29
C CYS A 21 -15.78 -23.97 25.88
N LEU A 22 -15.60 -22.96 25.03
CA LEU A 22 -15.62 -21.54 25.42
C LEU A 22 -17.05 -20.99 25.44
N ILE A 23 -17.87 -21.43 24.47
CA ILE A 23 -19.28 -21.03 24.36
C ILE A 23 -20.10 -22.30 24.10
N HIS A 24 -20.96 -22.63 25.05
CA HIS A 24 -21.83 -23.78 24.97
C HIS A 24 -23.14 -23.43 24.26
N ILE A 25 -23.40 -24.04 23.09
CA ILE A 25 -24.67 -23.94 22.38
C ILE A 25 -25.38 -25.30 22.54
N THR A 26 -26.45 -25.33 23.34
CA THR A 26 -27.08 -26.55 23.87
C THR A 26 -27.83 -27.37 22.82
N ASN A 27 -28.38 -26.75 21.77
CA ASN A 27 -29.09 -27.49 20.71
C ASN A 27 -28.96 -26.81 19.34
N PRO A 28 -28.11 -27.30 18.40
CA PRO A 28 -27.93 -26.66 17.09
C PRO A 28 -29.21 -26.56 16.25
N GLU A 29 -30.15 -27.51 16.39
CA GLU A 29 -31.40 -27.56 15.62
C GLU A 29 -32.57 -26.79 16.28
N SER A 30 -32.54 -26.53 17.61
CA SER A 30 -33.59 -25.75 18.32
C SER A 30 -33.12 -24.41 18.91
N ASP A 31 -31.86 -24.33 19.32
CA ASP A 31 -31.14 -23.08 19.71
C ASP A 31 -30.39 -22.50 18.51
N GLY A 32 -30.55 -23.11 17.33
CA GLY A 32 -29.94 -22.71 16.07
C GLY A 32 -30.11 -21.23 15.82
N ILE A 33 -29.03 -20.48 16.04
CA ILE A 33 -28.99 -19.05 15.75
C ILE A 33 -29.00 -18.92 14.23
N ARG A 34 -30.20 -19.03 13.63
CA ARG A 34 -30.46 -18.65 12.26
C ARG A 34 -30.41 -17.14 12.20
N LEU A 35 -29.21 -16.62 11.98
CA LEU A 35 -29.06 -15.22 11.66
C LEU A 35 -29.62 -15.00 10.27
N SER A 36 -30.52 -14.04 10.12
CA SER A 36 -30.87 -13.45 8.84
C SER A 36 -30.63 -11.94 8.93
N SER A 37 -30.08 -11.36 7.88
CA SER A 37 -29.95 -9.92 7.77
C SER A 37 -30.72 -9.43 6.56
N ASP A 38 -31.68 -8.54 6.80
CA ASP A 38 -32.53 -7.94 5.77
C ASP A 38 -32.48 -6.41 5.97
N SER A 39 -31.47 -5.75 5.38
CA SER A 39 -31.45 -4.31 5.03
C SER A 39 -30.04 -3.79 4.71
N SER A 40 -30.03 -2.68 3.97
CA SER A 40 -28.94 -1.96 3.28
C SER A 40 -27.63 -1.63 4.03
N SER A 41 -27.35 -2.20 5.22
CA SER A 41 -26.00 -2.20 5.83
C SER A 41 -25.74 -3.27 6.92
N GLY A 42 -26.67 -4.18 7.24
CA GLY A 42 -26.51 -5.12 8.37
C GLY A 42 -25.97 -6.48 7.94
N MET A 43 -24.82 -6.92 8.44
CA MET A 43 -24.31 -8.30 8.23
C MET A 43 -24.69 -9.21 9.41
N PRO A 44 -24.96 -10.52 9.19
CA PRO A 44 -25.19 -11.48 10.26
C PRO A 44 -24.02 -11.47 11.25
N ARG A 45 -24.31 -11.18 12.52
CA ARG A 45 -23.32 -11.06 13.59
C ARG A 45 -23.87 -11.71 14.86
N ILE A 46 -23.01 -12.46 15.53
CA ILE A 46 -23.25 -12.93 16.91
C ILE A 46 -22.13 -12.38 17.79
N SER A 47 -22.50 -11.76 18.90
CA SER A 47 -21.56 -11.23 19.89
C SER A 47 -21.80 -11.94 21.22
N PHE A 48 -20.74 -12.50 21.81
CA PHE A 48 -20.78 -13.21 23.09
C PHE A 48 -19.83 -12.58 24.09
N THR A 49 -20.22 -12.50 25.36
CA THR A 49 -19.28 -12.20 26.45
C THR A 49 -18.41 -13.42 26.70
N CYS A 50 -17.09 -13.23 26.75
CA CYS A 50 -16.13 -14.29 26.99
C CYS A 50 -16.17 -14.69 28.49
N PRO A 51 -16.53 -15.94 28.83
CA PRO A 51 -16.65 -16.36 30.23
C PRO A 51 -15.30 -16.58 30.92
N ALA A 52 -14.22 -16.77 30.15
CA ALA A 52 -12.85 -16.95 30.62
C ALA A 52 -11.93 -15.98 29.86
N PRO A 53 -11.65 -14.78 30.38
CA PRO A 53 -10.98 -13.72 29.62
C PRO A 53 -9.52 -14.02 29.28
N ASP A 54 -8.90 -15.04 29.90
CA ASP A 54 -7.59 -15.54 29.52
C ASP A 54 -7.69 -16.74 28.58
N LEU A 55 -7.65 -16.45 27.28
CA LEU A 55 -7.57 -17.43 26.21
C LEU A 55 -6.11 -17.78 25.85
N SER A 56 -5.09 -17.16 26.46
CA SER A 56 -3.68 -17.28 26.04
C SER A 56 -3.07 -18.68 26.18
N ARG A 57 -3.76 -19.58 26.89
CA ARG A 57 -3.42 -21.03 26.96
C ARG A 57 -3.78 -21.83 25.72
N PHE A 58 -4.62 -21.28 24.84
CA PHE A 58 -5.01 -21.87 23.56
C PHE A 58 -4.17 -21.28 22.43
N ASN A 59 -3.99 -22.06 21.36
CA ASN A 59 -3.38 -21.58 20.11
C ASN A 59 -4.30 -21.76 18.90
N GLN A 60 -5.57 -22.09 19.13
CA GLN A 60 -6.62 -22.11 18.13
C GLN A 60 -8.00 -21.87 18.77
N ILE A 61 -8.89 -21.21 18.03
CA ILE A 61 -10.34 -21.22 18.28
C ILE A 61 -11.01 -21.95 17.12
N SER A 62 -11.99 -22.81 17.41
CA SER A 62 -12.72 -23.56 16.38
C SER A 62 -14.23 -23.58 16.66
N PHE A 63 -15.03 -23.68 15.60
CA PHE A 63 -16.47 -23.94 15.68
C PHE A 63 -16.98 -24.56 14.37
N THR A 64 -18.15 -25.20 14.42
CA THR A 64 -18.81 -25.73 13.21
C THR A 64 -19.88 -24.78 12.71
N ALA A 65 -19.98 -24.60 11.39
CA ALA A 65 -21.06 -23.86 10.76
C ALA A 65 -21.60 -24.57 9.51
N ILE A 66 -22.89 -24.38 9.22
CA ILE A 66 -23.58 -24.87 8.03
C ILE A 66 -24.13 -23.66 7.28
N ASN A 67 -23.70 -23.46 6.04
CA ASN A 67 -24.25 -22.41 5.19
C ASN A 67 -25.58 -22.86 4.57
N ILE A 68 -26.70 -22.30 5.02
CA ILE A 68 -28.04 -22.59 4.51
C ILE A 68 -28.41 -21.64 3.35
N SER A 69 -27.64 -20.58 3.16
CA SER A 69 -27.82 -19.61 2.06
C SER A 69 -27.62 -20.29 0.70
N SER A 70 -28.25 -19.72 -0.34
CA SER A 70 -28.09 -20.14 -1.74
C SER A 70 -26.70 -19.84 -2.35
N ARG A 71 -25.84 -19.15 -1.59
CA ARG A 71 -24.58 -18.55 -2.04
C ARG A 71 -23.45 -18.74 -1.04
N SER A 72 -22.21 -18.62 -1.51
CA SER A 72 -21.02 -18.74 -0.67
C SER A 72 -20.92 -17.59 0.32
N ILE A 73 -20.52 -17.92 1.55
CA ILE A 73 -20.31 -16.95 2.63
C ILE A 73 -18.94 -17.16 3.27
N TYR A 74 -18.46 -16.18 4.02
CA TYR A 74 -17.24 -16.27 4.79
C TYR A 74 -17.54 -16.07 6.27
N GLY A 75 -16.97 -16.93 7.11
CA GLY A 75 -16.92 -16.73 8.55
C GLY A 75 -15.70 -15.91 8.95
N GLU A 76 -15.88 -14.96 9.85
CA GLU A 76 -14.84 -14.17 10.50
C GLU A 76 -15.07 -14.18 12.01
N ILE A 77 -14.00 -14.37 12.79
CA ILE A 77 -14.05 -14.25 14.25
C ILE A 77 -13.24 -13.03 14.69
N LYS A 78 -13.76 -12.29 15.66
CA LYS A 78 -13.14 -11.12 16.27
C LYS A 78 -13.08 -11.28 17.78
N LEU A 79 -11.93 -10.99 18.36
CA LEU A 79 -11.75 -10.95 19.82
C LEU A 79 -11.56 -9.49 20.25
N PHE A 80 -12.30 -9.07 21.29
CA PHE A 80 -12.28 -7.71 21.83
C PHE A 80 -11.83 -7.72 23.30
N HIS A 81 -10.91 -6.83 23.63
CA HIS A 81 -10.41 -6.61 24.99
C HIS A 81 -11.35 -5.73 25.80
N GLY A 82 -11.44 -6.00 27.10
CA GLY A 82 -12.39 -5.34 28.00
C GLY A 82 -12.19 -3.88 28.33
N SER A 83 -10.94 -3.45 28.38
CA SER A 83 -10.60 -2.03 28.57
C SER A 83 -10.88 -1.19 27.33
N GLY A 84 -11.14 -1.80 26.16
CA GLY A 84 -11.16 -1.13 24.86
C GLY A 84 -9.85 -0.42 24.49
N LYS A 85 -8.80 -0.60 25.30
CA LYS A 85 -7.56 0.15 25.29
C LYS A 85 -6.40 -0.78 25.60
N THR A 86 -5.44 -0.85 24.68
CA THR A 86 -4.06 -1.12 25.08
C THR A 86 -3.46 0.24 25.51
N GLU A 87 -2.42 0.27 26.35
CA GLU A 87 -1.79 1.53 26.80
C GLU A 87 -1.30 2.45 25.64
N LEU A 88 -1.34 1.95 24.39
CA LEU A 88 -0.84 2.62 23.19
C LEU A 88 -1.93 2.99 22.15
N ILE A 89 -3.16 2.47 22.23
CA ILE A 89 -4.21 2.70 21.22
C ILE A 89 -5.60 2.81 21.89
N ASP A 90 -6.30 3.93 21.64
CA ASP A 90 -7.58 4.31 22.25
C ASP A 90 -8.82 3.84 21.45
N THR A 91 -8.71 2.73 20.70
CA THR A 91 -9.80 2.17 19.87
C THR A 91 -9.93 0.65 20.03
N PRO A 92 -11.16 0.09 19.96
CA PRO A 92 -11.40 -1.35 20.04
C PRO A 92 -10.64 -2.12 18.95
N ILE A 93 -9.74 -3.00 19.37
CA ILE A 93 -8.97 -3.86 18.46
C ILE A 93 -9.82 -5.09 18.14
N SER A 94 -10.10 -5.30 16.87
CA SER A 94 -10.69 -6.54 16.35
C SER A 94 -9.55 -7.42 15.84
N LEU A 95 -9.26 -8.52 16.53
CA LEU A 95 -8.39 -9.55 15.98
C LEU A 95 -9.20 -10.40 14.99
N SER A 96 -9.17 -10.10 13.69
CA SER A 96 -9.87 -10.93 12.69
C SER A 96 -9.07 -12.21 12.44
N GLY A 97 -9.50 -13.33 13.01
CA GLY A 97 -8.94 -14.64 12.68
C GLY A 97 -9.43 -15.04 11.29
N GLY A 98 -8.54 -15.10 10.30
CA GLY A 98 -8.74 -15.81 9.02
C GLY A 98 -10.01 -15.49 8.22
N ARG A 99 -10.17 -16.14 7.06
CA ARG A 99 -11.43 -16.16 6.30
C ARG A 99 -11.56 -17.54 5.68
N GLU A 100 -12.61 -18.25 6.02
CA GLU A 100 -12.93 -19.55 5.41
C GLU A 100 -14.23 -19.42 4.64
N VAL A 101 -14.24 -19.96 3.40
CA VAL A 101 -15.43 -20.03 2.55
C VAL A 101 -16.32 -21.18 3.03
N LEU A 102 -17.60 -20.91 3.21
CA LEU A 102 -18.62 -21.95 3.37
C LEU A 102 -19.48 -21.98 2.11
N LEU A 103 -19.42 -23.08 1.36
CA LEU A 103 -20.27 -23.28 0.19
C LEU A 103 -21.71 -23.59 0.62
N PRO A 104 -22.71 -23.27 -0.22
CA PRO A 104 -24.12 -23.61 0.04
C PRO A 104 -24.32 -25.08 0.43
N GLY A 105 -25.03 -25.32 1.52
CA GLY A 105 -25.34 -26.64 2.07
C GLY A 105 -24.17 -27.35 2.77
N GLN A 106 -22.97 -26.77 2.79
CA GLN A 106 -21.80 -27.40 3.37
C GLN A 106 -21.72 -27.19 4.88
N ARG A 107 -21.48 -28.28 5.62
CA ARG A 107 -21.06 -28.25 7.03
C ARG A 107 -19.53 -28.18 7.08
N THR A 108 -19.00 -27.15 7.71
CA THR A 108 -17.55 -26.88 7.80
C THR A 108 -17.14 -26.66 9.25
N GLU A 109 -16.05 -27.29 9.69
CA GLU A 109 -15.37 -26.93 10.94
C GLU A 109 -14.37 -25.81 10.64
N LEU A 110 -14.71 -24.61 11.08
CA LEU A 110 -13.91 -23.40 10.89
C LEU A 110 -12.83 -23.34 11.98
N LYS A 111 -11.59 -23.09 11.57
CA LYS A 111 -10.40 -23.17 12.43
C LYS A 111 -9.58 -21.89 12.36
N PHE A 112 -9.45 -21.22 13.50
CA PHE A 112 -8.76 -19.96 13.62
C PHE A 112 -7.53 -20.14 14.52
N PRO A 113 -6.35 -20.45 13.96
CA PRO A 113 -5.11 -20.55 14.73
C PRO A 113 -4.71 -19.18 15.29
N ALA A 114 -3.92 -19.14 16.37
CA ALA A 114 -3.49 -17.89 17.00
C ALA A 114 -2.80 -16.92 16.04
N GLU A 115 -2.04 -17.47 15.07
CA GLU A 115 -1.38 -16.74 13.99
C GLU A 115 -2.37 -16.01 13.08
N ALA A 116 -3.63 -16.47 13.01
CA ALA A 116 -4.66 -15.82 12.23
C ALA A 116 -5.09 -14.47 12.83
N PHE A 117 -4.84 -14.26 14.13
CA PHE A 117 -5.23 -13.08 14.87
C PHE A 117 -4.05 -12.12 14.92
N GLY A 118 -4.19 -10.98 14.25
CA GLY A 118 -3.15 -9.96 14.16
C GLY A 118 -2.89 -9.31 15.52
N THR A 119 -2.03 -9.93 16.33
CA THR A 119 -1.69 -9.39 17.64
C THR A 119 -0.94 -8.09 17.43
N TYR A 120 -1.62 -6.96 17.69
CA TYR A 120 -0.95 -5.68 17.81
C TYR A 120 -0.07 -5.72 19.07
N GLY A 121 1.17 -6.17 18.88
CA GLY A 121 2.31 -5.82 19.70
C GLY A 121 2.47 -6.48 21.07
N ILE A 122 1.69 -7.49 21.48
CA ILE A 122 1.93 -8.16 22.78
C ILE A 122 1.80 -9.70 22.67
N PRO A 123 2.77 -10.47 23.20
CA PRO A 123 2.70 -11.93 23.41
C PRO A 123 1.49 -12.41 24.25
N ASP A 124 0.73 -11.48 24.84
CA ASP A 124 -0.44 -11.67 25.71
C ASP A 124 -1.77 -11.36 25.01
N GLY A 125 -1.82 -11.24 23.68
CA GLY A 125 -2.97 -10.72 22.94
C GLY A 125 -4.31 -11.46 23.09
N TRP A 126 -4.30 -12.66 23.67
CA TRP A 126 -5.50 -13.45 24.02
C TRP A 126 -5.83 -13.42 25.53
N LYS A 127 -5.13 -12.62 26.33
CA LYS A 127 -5.52 -12.28 27.70
C LYS A 127 -6.54 -11.13 27.68
N ASN A 128 -7.36 -11.03 28.72
CA ASN A 128 -8.36 -9.95 28.90
C ASN A 128 -9.40 -9.82 27.77
N ILE A 129 -9.72 -10.91 27.08
CA ILE A 129 -10.79 -10.92 26.07
C ILE A 129 -12.14 -10.83 26.80
N GLU A 130 -12.93 -9.80 26.53
CA GLU A 130 -14.27 -9.64 27.07
C GLU A 130 -15.36 -10.04 26.10
N THR A 131 -15.16 -9.82 24.79
CA THR A 131 -16.17 -10.12 23.78
C THR A 131 -15.56 -10.92 22.64
N ILE A 132 -16.26 -11.98 22.21
CA ILE A 132 -16.00 -12.73 20.98
C ILE A 132 -17.15 -12.42 20.02
N GLU A 133 -16.85 -11.86 18.84
CA GLU A 133 -17.83 -11.71 17.77
C GLU A 133 -17.55 -12.66 16.62
N ILE A 134 -18.60 -13.28 16.08
CA ILE A 134 -18.54 -14.08 14.86
C ILE A 134 -19.42 -13.39 13.82
N LEU A 135 -18.85 -13.11 12.65
CA LEU A 135 -19.51 -12.43 11.55
C LEU A 135 -19.53 -13.33 10.33
N PHE A 136 -20.66 -13.33 9.62
CA PHE A 136 -20.78 -13.95 8.31
C PHE A 136 -20.98 -12.89 7.24
N LYS A 137 -20.23 -13.00 6.14
CA LYS A 137 -20.24 -12.02 5.05
C LYS A 137 -20.42 -12.74 3.71
N PRO A 138 -21.05 -12.13 2.70
CA PRO A 138 -21.05 -12.70 1.36
C PRO A 138 -19.63 -12.71 0.79
N ASP A 139 -19.39 -13.54 -0.22
CA ASP A 139 -18.18 -13.43 -1.01
C ASP A 139 -18.02 -12.02 -1.60
N LYS A 140 -16.79 -11.50 -1.60
CA LYS A 140 -16.46 -10.20 -2.20
C LYS A 140 -16.80 -10.14 -3.68
N THR A 141 -16.87 -11.29 -4.36
CA THR A 141 -17.26 -11.39 -5.78
C THR A 141 -18.77 -11.55 -5.98
N ASP A 142 -19.56 -11.70 -4.92
CA ASP A 142 -21.01 -11.91 -4.99
C ASP A 142 -21.78 -10.65 -4.60
N HIS A 143 -22.63 -10.19 -5.51
CA HIS A 143 -23.41 -8.96 -5.39
C HIS A 143 -24.90 -9.20 -5.07
N ALA A 144 -25.32 -10.45 -4.85
CA ALA A 144 -26.70 -10.74 -4.50
C ALA A 144 -27.11 -10.08 -3.16
N GLN A 145 -28.38 -9.73 -2.99
CA GLN A 145 -28.92 -9.09 -1.78
C GLN A 145 -29.71 -10.03 -0.86
N ASP A 146 -29.76 -11.33 -1.18
CA ASP A 146 -30.50 -12.33 -0.41
C ASP A 146 -30.07 -12.43 1.06
N ALA A 147 -30.99 -12.78 1.96
CA ALA A 147 -30.61 -13.01 3.36
C ALA A 147 -29.55 -14.13 3.47
N LEU A 148 -28.49 -13.87 4.24
CA LEU A 148 -27.52 -14.89 4.62
C LEU A 148 -28.09 -15.70 5.79
N ILE A 149 -28.09 -17.03 5.68
CA ILE A 149 -28.60 -17.95 6.70
C ILE A 149 -27.49 -18.94 7.04
N VAL A 150 -27.13 -19.00 8.33
CA VAL A 150 -26.08 -19.88 8.84
C VAL A 150 -26.59 -20.57 10.10
N GLU A 151 -26.30 -21.86 10.23
CA GLU A 151 -26.44 -22.59 11.49
C GLU A 151 -25.05 -22.78 12.11
N MET A 152 -24.90 -22.54 13.41
CA MET A 152 -23.61 -22.54 14.10
C MET A 152 -23.64 -23.43 15.35
N GLY A 153 -22.58 -24.22 15.54
CA GLY A 153 -22.33 -25.02 16.75
C GLY A 153 -21.48 -24.29 17.80
N SER A 154 -21.25 -24.95 18.94
CA SER A 154 -20.42 -24.44 20.04
C SER A 154 -19.02 -23.99 19.62
N VAL A 155 -18.47 -23.03 20.36
CA VAL A 155 -17.13 -22.47 20.13
C VAL A 155 -16.14 -23.08 21.12
N PHE A 156 -14.99 -23.52 20.62
CA PHE A 156 -13.97 -24.21 21.40
C PHE A 156 -12.62 -23.49 21.32
N GLY A 157 -11.89 -23.51 22.43
CA GLY A 157 -10.46 -23.19 22.49
C GLY A 157 -9.67 -24.48 22.42
N GLU A 158 -8.63 -24.50 21.60
CA GLU A 158 -7.80 -25.67 21.36
C GLU A 158 -6.32 -25.35 21.60
N SER A 159 -5.61 -26.27 22.25
CA SER A 159 -4.16 -26.22 22.42
C SER A 159 -3.53 -27.46 21.79
N ARG A 160 -2.59 -27.25 20.87
CA ARG A 160 -1.96 -28.31 20.06
C ARG A 160 -0.46 -28.08 19.92
N ILE A 161 0.30 -29.16 19.71
CA ILE A 161 1.77 -29.10 19.66
C ILE A 161 2.21 -28.69 18.26
N ILE A 162 2.59 -27.42 18.09
CA ILE A 162 3.14 -26.94 16.81
C ILE A 162 4.54 -27.58 16.62
N PRO A 163 4.77 -28.32 15.52
CA PRO A 163 6.10 -28.88 15.23
C PRO A 163 7.15 -27.77 15.14
N LYS A 164 8.32 -27.98 15.75
CA LYS A 164 9.45 -27.05 15.65
C LYS A 164 10.37 -27.46 14.50
N GLY A 165 10.65 -26.51 13.60
CA GLY A 165 11.53 -26.72 12.45
C GLY A 165 10.77 -26.75 11.11
N PRO A 166 11.49 -26.85 9.97
CA PRO A 166 10.83 -26.94 8.68
C PRO A 166 9.89 -28.14 8.68
N ARG A 167 8.67 -27.94 8.19
CA ARG A 167 7.61 -28.95 8.04
C ARG A 167 8.10 -30.10 7.17
N LEU A 168 8.94 -29.82 6.17
CA LEU A 168 9.56 -30.85 5.34
C LEU A 168 10.75 -31.49 6.08
N THR A 169 10.77 -32.82 6.21
CA THR A 169 11.91 -33.53 6.81
C THR A 169 13.10 -33.55 5.85
N SER A 170 14.30 -33.90 6.34
CA SER A 170 15.46 -34.11 5.45
C SER A 170 15.18 -35.18 4.38
N THR A 171 14.45 -36.25 4.72
CA THR A 171 14.02 -37.28 3.76
C THR A 171 12.96 -36.77 2.79
N GLY A 172 12.05 -35.90 3.27
CA GLY A 172 11.03 -35.28 2.43
C GLY A 172 11.63 -34.36 1.37
N LEU A 173 12.75 -33.69 1.68
CA LEU A 173 13.45 -32.83 0.71
C LEU A 173 13.90 -33.61 -0.54
N SER A 174 14.45 -34.81 -0.35
CA SER A 174 14.84 -35.71 -1.46
C SER A 174 13.69 -36.04 -2.39
N ALA A 175 12.46 -36.14 -1.85
CA ALA A 175 11.27 -36.51 -2.61
C ALA A 175 10.71 -35.38 -3.49
N VAL A 176 11.03 -34.11 -3.19
CA VAL A 176 10.55 -32.93 -3.95
C VAL A 176 11.62 -32.36 -4.87
N LEU A 177 12.86 -32.83 -4.77
CA LEU A 177 13.95 -32.48 -5.69
C LEU A 177 14.02 -33.47 -6.86
N LYS A 178 14.46 -32.99 -8.03
CA LYS A 178 14.71 -33.82 -9.23
C LYS A 178 15.95 -34.69 -9.08
N ASN A 179 16.92 -34.28 -8.26
CA ASN A 179 18.14 -35.03 -7.99
C ASN A 179 18.64 -34.77 -6.56
N ASP A 180 18.89 -35.86 -5.81
CA ASP A 180 19.39 -35.84 -4.44
C ASP A 180 20.83 -35.29 -4.31
N ALA A 181 21.59 -35.24 -5.41
CA ALA A 181 23.00 -34.81 -5.41
C ALA A 181 23.22 -33.29 -5.19
N MET A 182 22.17 -32.51 -4.94
CA MET A 182 22.25 -31.05 -4.86
C MET A 182 23.04 -30.53 -3.64
N TYR A 183 23.29 -31.37 -2.63
CA TYR A 183 24.13 -31.00 -1.47
C TYR A 183 25.58 -30.67 -1.84
N GLN A 184 26.03 -31.04 -3.04
CA GLN A 184 27.41 -30.84 -3.50
C GLN A 184 27.60 -29.78 -4.59
N THR A 185 26.52 -29.20 -5.13
CA THR A 185 26.68 -28.24 -6.23
C THR A 185 26.22 -26.85 -5.84
N GLU A 186 27.13 -25.91 -6.01
CA GLU A 186 26.97 -24.46 -6.05
C GLU A 186 25.97 -24.06 -7.15
N ARG A 187 24.77 -24.65 -7.22
CA ARG A 187 23.84 -24.56 -8.35
C ARG A 187 22.83 -23.40 -8.27
N LEU A 188 22.69 -22.76 -7.12
CA LEU A 188 22.25 -21.36 -7.10
C LEU A 188 23.36 -20.41 -7.62
N ALA A 189 24.62 -20.84 -7.53
CA ALA A 189 25.78 -20.04 -7.96
C ALA A 189 26.00 -19.89 -9.48
N PRO A 190 25.47 -20.66 -10.45
CA PRO A 190 25.67 -20.38 -11.86
C PRO A 190 24.94 -19.09 -12.28
N TYR A 191 23.89 -18.69 -11.56
CA TYR A 191 23.17 -17.44 -11.85
C TYR A 191 23.87 -16.24 -11.21
N SER A 192 24.28 -16.33 -9.94
CA SER A 192 24.97 -15.25 -9.22
C SER A 192 26.46 -15.11 -9.53
N ALA A 193 27.17 -16.17 -9.91
CA ALA A 193 28.60 -16.10 -10.25
C ALA A 193 28.85 -15.68 -11.70
N ARG A 194 27.90 -15.90 -12.62
CA ARG A 194 28.01 -15.41 -14.02
C ARG A 194 27.37 -14.04 -14.21
N HIS A 195 26.34 -13.74 -13.43
CA HIS A 195 25.66 -12.46 -13.48
C HIS A 195 25.23 -12.02 -12.07
N PRO A 196 26.17 -11.65 -11.18
CA PRO A 196 25.83 -11.17 -9.84
C PRO A 196 24.82 -10.03 -9.87
N GLN A 197 24.71 -9.32 -11.00
CA GLN A 197 23.79 -8.21 -11.22
C GLN A 197 22.33 -8.60 -11.57
N THR A 198 21.97 -9.86 -11.82
CA THR A 198 20.66 -10.23 -12.41
C THR A 198 19.53 -10.45 -11.41
N LEU A 199 19.86 -10.86 -10.19
CA LEU A 199 18.97 -10.75 -9.01
C LEU A 199 19.32 -9.53 -8.15
N TYR A 200 20.36 -8.79 -8.55
CA TYR A 200 20.74 -7.53 -7.95
C TYR A 200 19.81 -6.44 -8.49
N ILE A 201 18.74 -6.23 -7.75
CA ILE A 201 18.02 -4.97 -7.79
C ILE A 201 18.94 -4.01 -7.05
N LEU A 202 19.52 -3.02 -7.73
CA LEU A 202 20.00 -1.82 -7.05
C LEU A 202 18.75 -1.24 -6.37
N PRO A 203 18.62 -1.29 -5.05
CA PRO A 203 17.37 -0.86 -4.47
C PRO A 203 17.32 0.68 -4.53
N PRO A 204 16.12 1.29 -4.45
CA PRO A 204 15.95 2.75 -4.53
C PRO A 204 16.65 3.54 -3.41
N HIS A 205 17.28 2.86 -2.46
CA HIS A 205 17.96 3.46 -1.32
C HIS A 205 19.43 3.03 -1.30
N SER A 206 20.32 3.94 -0.93
CA SER A 206 21.67 3.56 -0.54
C SER A 206 21.58 2.66 0.71
N PHE A 207 22.36 1.58 0.75
CA PHE A 207 22.57 0.78 1.96
C PHE A 207 24.00 1.01 2.42
N PRO A 208 24.27 2.07 3.19
CA PRO A 208 25.60 2.31 3.72
C PRO A 208 26.07 1.07 4.49
N ARG A 209 27.34 0.70 4.28
CA ARG A 209 27.99 -0.39 5.03
C ARG A 209 27.82 -0.23 6.55
N GLU A 210 27.82 1.00 7.05
CA GLU A 210 27.60 1.30 8.46
C GLU A 210 26.29 0.69 8.99
N HIS A 211 25.20 0.72 8.22
CA HIS A 211 23.94 0.09 8.62
C HIS A 211 24.03 -1.43 8.68
N ALA A 212 24.80 -2.07 7.78
CA ALA A 212 25.06 -3.50 7.86
C ALA A 212 25.81 -3.84 9.16
N ASP A 213 26.83 -3.05 9.51
CA ASP A 213 27.59 -3.24 10.75
C ASP A 213 26.74 -3.00 12.01
N GLU A 214 25.82 -2.04 11.98
CA GLU A 214 24.83 -1.82 13.04
C GLU A 214 23.88 -3.02 13.20
N ILE A 215 23.40 -3.59 12.09
CA ILE A 215 22.55 -4.79 12.07
C ILE A 215 23.29 -6.00 12.68
N LEU A 216 24.57 -6.17 12.35
CA LEU A 216 25.43 -7.20 12.94
C LEU A 216 25.55 -7.04 14.47
N ARG A 217 25.54 -5.80 14.97
CA ARG A 217 25.55 -5.48 16.42
C ARG A 217 24.15 -5.51 17.06
N GLY A 218 23.13 -5.94 16.31
CA GLY A 218 21.75 -6.09 16.79
C GLY A 218 20.90 -4.83 16.71
N ARG A 219 21.37 -3.73 16.10
CA ARG A 219 20.53 -2.57 15.80
C ARG A 219 19.80 -2.80 14.48
N ILE A 220 18.59 -3.34 14.56
CA ILE A 220 17.74 -3.69 13.42
C ILE A 220 16.58 -2.70 13.34
N MET A 221 16.38 -2.09 12.16
CA MET A 221 15.28 -1.14 11.91
C MET A 221 15.18 -0.02 12.98
N GLY A 222 16.34 0.54 13.37
CA GLY A 222 16.43 1.62 14.35
C GLY A 222 16.22 1.21 15.81
N ARG A 223 16.23 -0.10 16.13
CA ARG A 223 15.99 -0.64 17.48
C ARG A 223 17.06 -1.65 17.86
N GLN A 224 17.48 -1.64 19.12
CA GLN A 224 18.37 -2.66 19.65
C GLN A 224 17.55 -3.93 19.94
N LEU A 225 17.87 -5.01 19.24
CA LEU A 225 17.36 -6.35 19.47
C LEU A 225 18.49 -7.23 20.00
N PHE A 226 18.14 -8.18 20.87
CA PHE A 226 19.05 -9.21 21.35
C PHE A 226 18.80 -10.50 20.58
N ARG A 227 19.82 -11.33 20.43
CA ARG A 227 19.68 -12.68 19.86
C ARG A 227 19.29 -13.69 20.95
N PRO A 228 18.42 -14.69 20.66
CA PRO A 228 17.70 -14.89 19.39
C PRO A 228 16.69 -13.76 19.12
N ILE A 229 16.46 -13.45 17.84
CA ILE A 229 15.64 -12.29 17.47
C ILE A 229 14.19 -12.56 17.89
N PRO A 230 13.51 -11.62 18.57
CA PRO A 230 12.13 -11.81 18.98
C PRO A 230 11.18 -11.53 17.80
N TRP A 231 11.07 -12.48 16.86
CA TRP A 231 10.38 -12.34 15.57
C TRP A 231 8.90 -11.95 15.65
N ASN A 232 8.25 -12.20 16.78
CA ASN A 232 6.83 -11.90 17.01
C ASN A 232 6.60 -10.68 17.93
N HIS A 233 7.66 -9.96 18.33
CA HIS A 233 7.57 -8.84 19.26
C HIS A 233 7.83 -7.50 18.55
N SER A 234 6.94 -6.53 18.74
CA SER A 234 7.14 -5.15 18.27
C SER A 234 7.59 -4.26 19.42
N PRO A 235 8.82 -3.70 19.39
CA PRO A 235 9.26 -2.73 20.39
C PRO A 235 8.48 -1.40 20.32
N LEU A 236 7.67 -1.21 19.27
CA LEU A 236 6.86 0.01 19.07
C LEU A 236 5.36 -0.23 19.24
N GLY A 237 4.95 -1.47 19.55
CA GLY A 237 3.53 -1.84 19.53
C GLY A 237 2.87 -1.75 18.13
N LEU A 238 3.65 -1.50 17.09
CA LEU A 238 3.19 -1.39 15.70
C LEU A 238 3.33 -2.74 14.99
N LEU A 239 2.21 -3.30 14.53
CA LEU A 239 2.17 -4.58 13.83
C LEU A 239 2.97 -4.56 12.52
N GLU A 240 2.85 -3.48 11.74
CA GLU A 240 3.59 -3.29 10.48
C GLU A 240 5.11 -3.40 10.68
N TRP A 241 5.65 -2.91 11.80
CA TRP A 241 7.07 -3.05 12.10
C TRP A 241 7.47 -4.54 12.19
N THR A 242 6.63 -5.38 12.81
CA THR A 242 6.86 -6.83 12.89
C THR A 242 6.71 -7.51 11.53
N HIS A 243 5.77 -7.06 10.68
CA HIS A 243 5.70 -7.53 9.29
C HIS A 243 7.00 -7.21 8.54
N PHE A 244 7.49 -5.97 8.61
CA PHE A 244 8.75 -5.59 7.96
C PHE A 244 9.97 -6.35 8.49
N LEU A 245 10.01 -6.63 9.80
CA LEU A 245 11.02 -7.51 10.39
C LEU A 245 10.96 -8.90 9.74
N ASN A 246 9.77 -9.50 9.64
CA ASN A 246 9.56 -10.82 9.03
C ASN A 246 9.61 -10.83 7.51
N ARG A 247 9.60 -9.69 6.82
CA ARG A 247 9.89 -9.58 5.37
C ARG A 247 11.38 -9.61 5.08
N HIS A 248 12.22 -9.49 6.11
CA HIS A 248 13.69 -9.51 6.02
C HIS A 248 14.32 -8.40 5.16
N HIS A 249 13.61 -7.31 4.87
CA HIS A 249 14.17 -6.19 4.09
C HIS A 249 15.42 -5.57 4.76
N PHE A 250 15.56 -5.68 6.08
CA PHE A 250 16.76 -5.18 6.76
C PHE A 250 18.03 -5.94 6.32
N LEU A 251 17.91 -7.22 5.94
CA LEU A 251 19.03 -8.04 5.46
C LEU A 251 19.60 -7.54 4.13
N ARG A 252 18.86 -6.70 3.38
CA ARG A 252 19.36 -6.08 2.15
C ARG A 252 20.65 -5.30 2.38
N ASN A 253 20.80 -4.62 3.53
CA ASN A 253 22.05 -3.95 3.91
C ASN A 253 23.22 -4.94 4.01
N VAL A 254 22.97 -6.09 4.64
CA VAL A 254 23.98 -7.12 4.89
C VAL A 254 24.39 -7.81 3.59
N VAL A 255 23.43 -8.14 2.74
CA VAL A 255 23.69 -8.72 1.41
C VAL A 255 24.45 -7.75 0.52
N GLN A 256 24.11 -6.47 0.54
CA GLN A 256 24.84 -5.43 -0.19
C GLN A 256 26.29 -5.30 0.30
N ALA A 257 26.51 -5.21 1.62
CA ALA A 257 27.85 -5.13 2.19
C ALA A 257 28.69 -6.37 1.86
N LEU A 258 28.08 -7.57 1.86
CA LEU A 258 28.73 -8.79 1.39
C LEU A 258 29.14 -8.68 -0.08
N ALA A 259 28.24 -8.24 -0.96
CA ALA A 259 28.53 -8.11 -2.39
C ALA A 259 29.67 -7.13 -2.69
N GLU A 260 29.80 -6.07 -1.89
CA GLU A 260 30.86 -5.05 -2.05
C GLU A 260 32.21 -5.50 -1.48
N THR A 261 32.22 -6.24 -0.37
CA THR A 261 33.44 -6.50 0.41
C THR A 261 33.94 -7.94 0.32
N GLY A 262 33.05 -8.89 0.08
CA GLY A 262 33.33 -10.33 0.19
C GLY A 262 33.60 -10.80 1.62
N ASP A 263 33.30 -10.00 2.65
CA ASP A 263 33.63 -10.32 4.05
C ASP A 263 32.70 -11.41 4.62
N ASP A 264 33.31 -12.51 5.07
CA ASP A 264 32.62 -13.69 5.58
C ASP A 264 31.82 -13.43 6.87
N CYS A 265 32.06 -12.34 7.60
CA CYS A 265 31.24 -12.00 8.77
C CYS A 265 29.78 -11.74 8.39
N TYR A 266 29.53 -11.13 7.23
CA TYR A 266 28.17 -10.91 6.72
C TYR A 266 27.52 -12.24 6.30
N VAL A 267 28.29 -13.18 5.74
CA VAL A 267 27.83 -14.53 5.37
C VAL A 267 27.36 -15.30 6.60
N ALA A 268 28.20 -15.35 7.64
CA ALA A 268 27.88 -16.03 8.89
C ALA A 268 26.63 -15.43 9.55
N TYR A 269 26.51 -14.09 9.54
CA TYR A 269 25.31 -13.42 10.06
C TYR A 269 24.05 -13.81 9.30
N LEU A 270 24.08 -13.83 7.96
CA LEU A 270 22.95 -14.20 7.12
C LEU A 270 22.50 -15.64 7.38
N ASP A 271 23.46 -16.58 7.40
CA ASP A 271 23.20 -17.99 7.68
C ASP A 271 22.57 -18.19 9.07
N GLU A 272 23.16 -17.62 10.12
CA GLU A 272 22.62 -17.70 11.49
C GLU A 272 21.22 -17.09 11.61
N THR A 273 20.99 -15.94 10.99
CA THR A 273 19.71 -15.21 11.08
C THR A 273 18.59 -15.95 10.35
N VAL A 274 18.86 -16.48 9.15
CA VAL A 274 17.88 -17.27 8.39
C VAL A 274 17.57 -18.59 9.11
N CYS A 275 18.58 -19.28 9.65
CA CYS A 275 18.37 -20.48 10.47
C CYS A 275 17.52 -20.19 11.71
N ASP A 276 17.82 -19.12 12.45
CA ASP A 276 17.06 -18.70 13.62
C ASP A 276 15.59 -18.42 13.29
N TRP A 277 15.33 -17.73 12.17
CA TRP A 277 13.97 -17.47 11.71
C TRP A 277 13.22 -18.76 11.37
N ILE A 278 13.82 -19.65 10.56
CA ILE A 278 13.19 -20.92 10.14
C ILE A 278 12.87 -21.80 11.36
N SER A 279 13.75 -21.84 12.36
CA SER A 279 13.52 -22.61 13.59
C SER A 279 12.43 -22.00 14.47
N SER A 280 12.34 -20.67 14.51
CA SER A 280 11.41 -19.94 15.36
C SER A 280 10.01 -19.77 14.74
N ASN A 281 9.87 -19.85 13.41
CA ASN A 281 8.64 -19.54 12.68
C ASN A 281 8.24 -20.66 11.71
N PRO A 282 7.82 -21.85 12.20
CA PRO A 282 7.38 -22.94 11.33
C PRO A 282 6.14 -22.53 10.52
N VAL A 283 6.01 -23.08 9.30
CA VAL A 283 4.83 -22.87 8.45
C VAL A 283 3.56 -23.35 9.16
N PRO A 284 2.48 -22.54 9.19
CA PRO A 284 1.23 -22.95 9.83
C PRO A 284 0.55 -24.07 9.04
N MET A 285 -0.16 -24.94 9.75
CA MET A 285 -1.00 -25.98 9.15
C MET A 285 -2.41 -25.43 8.93
N ASP A 286 -3.00 -25.72 7.77
CA ASP A 286 -4.39 -25.37 7.41
C ASP A 286 -4.71 -23.87 7.57
N SER A 287 -3.74 -23.01 7.28
CA SER A 287 -3.90 -21.56 7.40
C SER A 287 -3.02 -20.83 6.40
N ASN A 288 -3.54 -19.73 5.87
CA ASN A 288 -2.77 -18.79 5.04
C ASN A 288 -1.86 -17.86 5.85
N GLY A 289 -1.72 -18.07 7.17
CA GLY A 289 -0.99 -17.21 8.09
C GLY A 289 -1.78 -16.00 8.61
N GLY A 290 -2.98 -15.76 8.07
CA GLY A 290 -3.89 -14.68 8.48
C GLY A 290 -3.21 -13.32 8.59
N ALA A 291 -3.33 -12.69 9.76
CA ALA A 291 -2.69 -11.40 10.06
C ALA A 291 -1.35 -11.55 10.82
N GLY A 292 -0.81 -12.76 10.93
CA GLY A 292 0.46 -13.03 11.56
C GLY A 292 1.64 -12.58 10.68
N PRO A 293 2.67 -11.93 11.24
CA PRO A 293 3.76 -11.35 10.45
C PRO A 293 4.65 -12.40 9.80
N SER A 294 4.71 -13.59 10.37
CA SER A 294 5.60 -14.64 9.89
C SER A 294 5.06 -15.32 8.64
N TRP A 295 3.77 -15.63 8.50
CA TRP A 295 3.28 -16.41 7.35
C TRP A 295 2.10 -15.80 6.60
N GLU A 296 1.75 -14.53 6.84
CA GLU A 296 0.88 -13.80 5.90
C GLU A 296 1.47 -13.88 4.48
N THR A 297 0.61 -14.04 3.48
CA THR A 297 1.04 -14.35 2.11
C THR A 297 1.97 -13.28 1.52
N LEU A 298 1.77 -12.00 1.86
CA LEU A 298 2.68 -10.93 1.44
C LEU A 298 4.07 -11.05 2.07
N SER A 299 4.17 -11.40 3.35
CA SER A 299 5.45 -11.60 4.02
C SER A 299 6.18 -12.85 3.53
N VAL A 300 5.42 -13.90 3.20
CA VAL A 300 5.94 -15.11 2.51
C VAL A 300 6.51 -14.74 1.15
N ALA A 301 5.79 -13.96 0.33
CA ALA A 301 6.25 -13.52 -0.98
C ALA A 301 7.54 -12.71 -0.90
N TRP A 302 7.59 -11.70 -0.03
CA TRP A 302 8.79 -10.89 0.16
C TRP A 302 9.98 -11.72 0.65
N ARG A 303 9.82 -12.58 1.67
CA ARG A 303 10.93 -13.41 2.13
C ARG A 303 11.42 -14.38 1.09
N LEU A 304 10.52 -15.05 0.38
CA LEU A 304 10.88 -15.96 -0.70
C LEU A 304 11.79 -15.22 -1.69
N TRP A 305 11.41 -13.99 -2.04
CA TRP A 305 12.20 -13.14 -2.90
C TRP A 305 13.55 -12.72 -2.29
N GLU A 306 13.59 -12.19 -1.06
CA GLU A 306 14.85 -11.83 -0.38
C GLU A 306 15.80 -13.03 -0.27
N TRP A 307 15.26 -14.21 -0.02
CA TRP A 307 16.05 -15.42 0.17
C TRP A 307 16.61 -15.99 -1.13
N LEU A 308 15.95 -15.79 -2.27
CA LEU A 308 16.56 -16.04 -3.58
C LEU A 308 17.82 -15.18 -3.76
N TRP A 309 17.78 -13.92 -3.29
CA TRP A 309 18.93 -13.02 -3.34
C TRP A 309 20.06 -13.46 -2.40
N ILE A 310 19.73 -13.78 -1.14
CA ILE A 310 20.69 -14.34 -0.17
C ILE A 310 21.32 -15.63 -0.71
N GLY A 311 20.51 -16.54 -1.24
CA GLY A 311 20.99 -17.80 -1.80
C GLY A 311 21.92 -17.60 -2.98
N GLY A 312 21.61 -16.63 -3.85
CA GLY A 312 22.50 -16.24 -4.95
C GLY A 312 23.86 -15.76 -4.46
N ILE A 313 23.91 -14.79 -3.53
CA ILE A 313 25.16 -14.13 -3.17
C ILE A 313 25.96 -14.89 -2.10
N ALA A 314 25.29 -15.46 -1.09
CA ALA A 314 25.95 -15.98 0.09
C ALA A 314 26.31 -17.48 0.01
N TRP A 315 25.54 -18.31 -0.72
CA TRP A 315 25.83 -19.76 -0.79
C TRP A 315 27.19 -20.15 -1.39
N PRO A 316 27.81 -19.39 -2.31
CA PRO A 316 29.16 -19.67 -2.77
C PRO A 316 30.23 -19.61 -1.65
N HIS A 317 29.97 -18.90 -0.56
CA HIS A 317 30.90 -18.78 0.56
C HIS A 317 30.82 -20.01 1.48
N ALA A 318 31.99 -20.53 1.89
CA ALA A 318 32.09 -21.69 2.78
C ALA A 318 31.49 -21.42 4.18
N SER A 319 31.50 -20.16 4.61
CA SER A 319 30.90 -19.72 5.88
C SER A 319 29.36 -19.82 5.89
N PHE A 320 28.71 -19.95 4.73
CA PHE A 320 27.30 -20.31 4.67
C PHE A 320 27.15 -21.82 4.82
N ARG A 321 26.68 -22.26 5.99
CA ARG A 321 26.77 -23.66 6.42
C ARG A 321 25.88 -24.55 5.56
N LYS A 322 26.30 -25.81 5.39
CA LYS A 322 25.48 -26.83 4.71
C LYS A 322 24.09 -26.94 5.35
N THR A 323 24.02 -26.94 6.69
CA THR A 323 22.76 -26.98 7.44
C THR A 323 21.84 -25.81 7.10
N GLY A 324 22.38 -24.60 6.93
CA GLY A 324 21.60 -23.44 6.51
C GLY A 324 21.02 -23.59 5.12
N LYS A 325 21.82 -24.09 4.16
CA LYS A 325 21.35 -24.40 2.79
C LYS A 325 20.21 -25.42 2.81
N GLU A 326 20.34 -26.50 3.60
CA GLU A 326 19.31 -27.53 3.72
C GLU A 326 18.02 -26.99 4.37
N MET A 327 18.12 -26.11 5.37
CA MET A 327 16.96 -25.44 5.96
C MET A 327 16.28 -24.51 4.96
N MET A 328 17.06 -23.70 4.22
CA MET A 328 16.53 -22.81 3.18
C MET A 328 15.84 -23.58 2.06
N LEU A 329 16.40 -24.70 1.57
CA LEU A 329 15.76 -25.49 0.51
C LEU A 329 14.38 -26.02 0.92
N ARG A 330 14.27 -26.57 2.13
CA ARG A 330 12.97 -26.98 2.68
C ARG A 330 12.02 -25.80 2.77
N SER A 331 12.50 -24.67 3.27
CA SER A 331 11.65 -23.51 3.47
C SER A 331 11.30 -22.80 2.16
N PHE A 332 12.12 -22.86 1.11
CA PHE A 332 11.76 -22.40 -0.23
C PHE A 332 10.56 -23.17 -0.77
N TRP A 333 10.58 -24.51 -0.64
CA TRP A 333 9.44 -25.34 -1.01
C TRP A 333 8.21 -24.98 -0.17
N GLU A 334 8.35 -24.79 1.15
CA GLU A 334 7.24 -24.37 2.02
C GLU A 334 6.65 -23.02 1.62
N HIS A 335 7.48 -22.02 1.32
CA HIS A 335 7.03 -20.69 0.89
C HIS A 335 6.32 -20.77 -0.47
N ALA A 336 6.89 -21.48 -1.45
CA ALA A 336 6.28 -21.65 -2.76
C ALA A 336 4.95 -22.41 -2.67
N HIS A 337 4.89 -23.48 -1.88
CA HIS A 337 3.66 -24.26 -1.68
C HIS A 337 2.59 -23.46 -0.94
N HIS A 338 2.97 -22.67 0.07
CA HIS A 338 2.06 -21.75 0.76
C HIS A 338 1.40 -20.75 -0.20
N LEU A 339 2.16 -20.20 -1.16
CA LEU A 339 1.64 -19.30 -2.19
C LEU A 339 0.86 -20.03 -3.30
N MET A 340 1.07 -21.33 -3.48
CA MET A 340 0.23 -22.15 -4.36
C MET A 340 -1.14 -22.39 -3.74
N ASP A 341 -1.17 -22.74 -2.46
CA ASP A 341 -2.37 -23.11 -1.69
C ASP A 341 -3.20 -21.89 -1.29
N HIS A 342 -2.56 -20.76 -1.07
CA HIS A 342 -3.21 -19.55 -0.54
C HIS A 342 -2.97 -18.33 -1.44
N GLN A 343 -3.93 -17.41 -1.40
CA GLN A 343 -3.88 -16.11 -2.06
C GLN A 343 -4.20 -15.04 -1.03
N GLY A 344 -3.46 -13.93 -1.07
CA GLY A 344 -3.66 -12.80 -0.19
C GLY A 344 -4.84 -11.94 -0.56
N HIS A 345 -4.74 -10.65 -0.22
CA HIS A 345 -5.75 -9.68 -0.61
C HIS A 345 -5.76 -9.49 -2.14
N PRO A 346 -6.94 -9.35 -2.77
CA PRO A 346 -7.07 -9.21 -4.23
C PRO A 346 -6.70 -7.78 -4.67
N ASN A 347 -5.47 -7.37 -4.36
CA ASN A 347 -4.88 -6.06 -4.56
C ASN A 347 -3.38 -6.20 -4.89
N ASN A 348 -2.56 -5.17 -4.64
CA ASN A 348 -1.11 -5.23 -4.92
C ASN A 348 -0.43 -6.52 -4.40
N TRP A 349 -0.96 -7.14 -3.33
CA TRP A 349 -0.46 -8.40 -2.78
C TRP A 349 -0.40 -9.51 -3.84
N MET A 350 -1.46 -9.68 -4.64
CA MET A 350 -1.52 -10.73 -5.64
C MET A 350 -0.43 -10.60 -6.72
N ILE A 351 -0.03 -9.37 -7.07
CA ILE A 351 1.07 -9.14 -8.01
C ILE A 351 2.40 -9.55 -7.37
N VAL A 352 2.65 -9.13 -6.12
CA VAL A 352 3.89 -9.46 -5.40
C VAL A 352 4.01 -10.96 -5.15
N GLU A 353 2.93 -11.60 -4.68
CA GLU A 353 2.85 -13.05 -4.45
C GLU A 353 3.12 -13.84 -5.72
N SER A 354 2.48 -13.44 -6.83
CA SER A 354 2.64 -14.13 -8.11
C SER A 354 4.02 -13.91 -8.70
N ALA A 355 4.63 -12.73 -8.51
CA ALA A 355 6.00 -12.46 -8.93
C ALA A 355 7.01 -13.31 -8.15
N ALA A 356 6.89 -13.37 -6.82
CA ALA A 356 7.76 -14.19 -5.99
C ALA A 356 7.68 -15.68 -6.38
N LEU A 357 6.48 -16.20 -6.61
CA LEU A 357 6.26 -17.57 -7.07
C LEU A 357 6.85 -17.82 -8.47
N THR A 358 6.68 -16.86 -9.39
CA THR A 358 7.27 -16.94 -10.74
C THR A 358 8.80 -16.99 -10.67
N LEU A 359 9.40 -16.08 -9.88
CA LEU A 359 10.84 -16.03 -9.68
C LEU A 359 11.38 -17.31 -9.03
N ALA A 360 10.65 -17.88 -8.06
CA ALA A 360 11.01 -19.17 -7.47
C ALA A 360 11.02 -20.30 -8.52
N GLY A 361 10.00 -20.36 -9.40
CA GLY A 361 9.96 -21.32 -10.51
C GLY A 361 11.14 -21.17 -11.49
N MET A 362 11.59 -19.93 -11.77
CA MET A 362 12.75 -19.67 -12.63
C MET A 362 14.11 -19.92 -11.94
N CYS A 363 14.20 -19.65 -10.64
CA CYS A 363 15.48 -19.66 -9.91
C CYS A 363 15.76 -20.97 -9.19
N LEU A 364 14.75 -21.82 -8.98
CA LEU A 364 14.85 -23.09 -8.28
C LEU A 364 14.42 -24.28 -9.17
N PRO A 365 14.98 -24.45 -10.38
CA PRO A 365 14.52 -25.44 -11.36
C PRO A 365 14.74 -26.89 -10.94
N ASP A 366 15.54 -27.13 -9.89
CA ASP A 366 15.81 -28.46 -9.35
C ASP A 366 14.64 -29.03 -8.52
N PHE A 367 13.64 -28.23 -8.13
CA PHE A 367 12.39 -28.78 -7.58
C PHE A 367 11.53 -29.41 -8.68
N GLN A 368 10.84 -30.50 -8.35
CA GLN A 368 9.93 -31.18 -9.28
C GLN A 368 8.77 -30.26 -9.67
N GLU A 369 8.30 -29.41 -8.76
CA GLU A 369 7.17 -28.51 -8.94
C GLU A 369 7.53 -27.13 -9.50
N ALA A 370 8.81 -26.85 -9.77
CA ALA A 370 9.27 -25.52 -10.21
C ALA A 370 8.55 -25.01 -11.48
N GLU A 371 8.27 -25.90 -12.43
CA GLU A 371 7.51 -25.57 -13.64
C GLU A 371 6.06 -25.17 -13.31
N ALA A 372 5.41 -25.88 -12.39
CA ALA A 372 4.05 -25.56 -11.94
C ALA A 372 4.00 -24.20 -11.20
N TRP A 373 5.04 -23.87 -10.43
CA TRP A 373 5.18 -22.55 -9.78
C TRP A 373 5.30 -21.45 -10.83
N LEU A 374 6.17 -21.63 -11.83
CA LEU A 374 6.38 -20.70 -12.93
C LEU A 374 5.09 -20.45 -13.72
N GLU A 375 4.43 -21.51 -14.19
CA GLU A 375 3.20 -21.42 -14.97
C GLU A 375 2.07 -20.74 -14.19
N THR A 376 1.90 -21.11 -12.92
CA THR A 376 0.89 -20.51 -12.04
C THR A 376 1.17 -19.03 -11.80
N GLY A 377 2.43 -18.69 -11.52
CA GLY A 377 2.86 -17.30 -11.32
C GLY A 377 2.61 -16.44 -12.57
N ILE A 378 3.05 -16.86 -13.76
CA ILE A 378 2.83 -16.13 -15.03
C ILE A 378 1.34 -15.94 -15.30
N ARG A 379 0.54 -17.00 -15.12
CA ARG A 379 -0.91 -16.94 -15.34
C ARG A 379 -1.58 -15.95 -14.39
N ARG A 380 -1.22 -15.97 -13.10
CA ARG A 380 -1.74 -15.02 -12.12
C ARG A 380 -1.32 -13.59 -12.48
N LEU A 381 -0.03 -13.34 -12.74
CA LEU A 381 0.46 -12.01 -13.13
C LEU A 381 -0.28 -11.43 -14.34
N LYS A 382 -0.55 -12.24 -15.37
CA LYS A 382 -1.35 -11.82 -16.52
C LYS A 382 -2.75 -11.36 -16.11
N ASN A 383 -3.45 -12.17 -15.32
CA ASN A 383 -4.81 -11.89 -14.88
C ASN A 383 -4.87 -10.68 -13.94
N GLU A 384 -3.93 -10.58 -13.02
CA GLU A 384 -3.83 -9.47 -12.07
C GLU A 384 -3.45 -8.16 -12.77
N PHE A 385 -2.58 -8.19 -13.78
CA PHE A 385 -2.26 -7.00 -14.55
C PHE A 385 -3.53 -6.44 -15.22
N ILE A 386 -4.29 -7.30 -15.91
CA ILE A 386 -5.54 -6.92 -16.58
C ILE A 386 -6.59 -6.41 -15.59
N ARG A 387 -6.65 -6.97 -14.38
CA ARG A 387 -7.62 -6.56 -13.36
C ARG A 387 -7.25 -5.24 -12.69
N GLN A 388 -5.97 -5.00 -12.43
CA GLN A 388 -5.52 -3.96 -11.52
C GLN A 388 -4.96 -2.71 -12.20
N PHE A 389 -4.54 -2.80 -13.47
CA PHE A 389 -4.06 -1.65 -14.24
C PHE A 389 -5.13 -1.17 -15.21
N MET A 390 -5.36 0.15 -15.21
CA MET A 390 -6.24 0.81 -16.16
C MET A 390 -5.56 0.94 -17.54
N ASP A 391 -6.33 1.29 -18.57
CA ASP A 391 -5.85 1.41 -19.95
C ASP A 391 -4.73 2.46 -20.12
N ASP A 392 -4.70 3.48 -19.26
CA ASP A 392 -3.65 4.49 -19.19
C ASP A 392 -2.37 4.04 -18.45
N GLY A 393 -2.33 2.81 -17.93
CA GLY A 393 -1.19 2.22 -17.21
C GLY A 393 -1.20 2.46 -15.71
N THR A 394 -2.21 3.13 -15.16
CA THR A 394 -2.28 3.42 -13.72
C THR A 394 -2.87 2.24 -12.95
N HIS A 395 -2.26 1.88 -11.82
CA HIS A 395 -2.79 0.91 -10.89
C HIS A 395 -3.99 1.49 -10.12
N TYR A 396 -5.06 0.71 -9.99
CA TYR A 396 -6.34 1.12 -9.39
C TYR A 396 -6.32 1.50 -7.90
N GLU A 397 -5.19 1.33 -7.21
CA GLU A 397 -4.99 1.85 -5.85
C GLU A 397 -4.55 3.32 -5.87
N LEU A 398 -4.24 3.89 -7.04
CA LEU A 398 -3.95 5.31 -7.27
C LEU A 398 -2.87 5.88 -6.35
N SER A 399 -2.01 5.02 -5.80
CA SER A 399 -0.87 5.38 -4.96
C SER A 399 0.42 5.18 -5.76
N PRO A 400 1.23 6.23 -5.99
CA PRO A 400 2.57 6.11 -6.54
C PRO A 400 3.44 5.04 -5.88
N LEU A 401 3.34 4.84 -4.56
CA LEU A 401 4.11 3.78 -3.87
C LEU A 401 3.65 2.38 -4.30
N TYR A 402 2.35 2.12 -4.33
CA TYR A 402 1.83 0.80 -4.70
C TYR A 402 1.98 0.52 -6.20
N GLN A 403 1.93 1.55 -7.05
CA GLN A 403 2.39 1.45 -8.44
C GLN A 403 3.86 0.99 -8.48
N ALA A 404 4.74 1.64 -7.74
CA ALA A 404 6.18 1.31 -7.72
C ALA A 404 6.44 -0.12 -7.22
N ILE A 405 5.74 -0.58 -6.18
CA ILE A 405 5.82 -1.95 -5.66
C ILE A 405 5.43 -2.97 -6.73
N CYS A 406 4.28 -2.76 -7.39
CA CYS A 406 3.80 -3.65 -8.45
C CYS A 406 4.75 -3.65 -9.66
N LEU A 407 5.25 -2.48 -10.06
CA LEU A 407 6.20 -2.37 -11.16
C LEU A 407 7.53 -3.06 -10.85
N GLN A 408 8.06 -2.94 -9.64
CA GLN A 408 9.28 -3.65 -9.24
C GLN A 408 9.08 -5.17 -9.43
N ALA A 409 8.01 -5.73 -8.88
CA ALA A 409 7.64 -7.14 -9.02
C ALA A 409 7.56 -7.60 -10.49
N LEU A 410 6.91 -6.82 -11.35
CA LEU A 410 6.75 -7.16 -12.77
C LEU A 410 8.06 -7.00 -13.57
N LEU A 411 8.86 -5.98 -13.28
CA LEU A 411 10.13 -5.71 -13.97
C LEU A 411 11.19 -6.76 -13.64
N ASP A 412 11.23 -7.25 -12.39
CA ASP A 412 12.17 -8.30 -12.02
C ASP A 412 11.83 -9.64 -12.68
N VAL A 413 10.54 -10.00 -12.74
CA VAL A 413 10.09 -11.14 -13.55
C VAL A 413 10.51 -10.97 -15.01
N LYS A 414 10.29 -9.78 -15.59
CA LYS A 414 10.69 -9.49 -16.98
C LYS A 414 12.20 -9.62 -17.20
N ARG A 415 13.00 -9.10 -16.27
CA ARG A 415 14.46 -9.16 -16.33
C ARG A 415 14.95 -10.60 -16.28
N VAL A 416 14.53 -11.37 -15.28
CA VAL A 416 14.95 -12.77 -15.10
C VAL A 416 14.48 -13.63 -16.27
N ALA A 417 13.24 -13.48 -16.73
CA ALA A 417 12.74 -14.20 -17.90
C ALA A 417 13.57 -13.91 -19.15
N SER A 418 13.88 -12.63 -19.41
CA SER A 418 14.68 -12.23 -20.58
C SER A 418 16.07 -12.85 -20.58
N LEU A 419 16.69 -12.99 -19.42
CA LEU A 419 18.02 -13.58 -19.27
C LEU A 419 18.00 -15.10 -19.46
N GLN A 420 16.88 -15.75 -19.15
CA GLN A 420 16.69 -17.19 -19.33
C GLN A 420 16.05 -17.55 -20.68
N GLY A 421 15.66 -16.56 -21.50
CA GLY A 421 14.94 -16.80 -22.75
C GLY A 421 13.52 -17.31 -22.56
N ILE A 422 12.90 -17.07 -21.41
CA ILE A 422 11.53 -17.46 -21.10
C ILE A 422 10.56 -16.44 -21.74
N ALA A 423 9.62 -16.95 -22.53
CA ALA A 423 8.57 -16.12 -23.11
C ALA A 423 7.56 -15.68 -22.04
N LEU A 424 7.25 -14.39 -22.00
CA LEU A 424 6.24 -13.80 -21.11
C LEU A 424 5.02 -13.35 -21.91
N PRO A 425 3.82 -13.29 -21.29
CA PRO A 425 2.62 -12.74 -21.92
C PRO A 425 2.79 -11.27 -22.34
N ASP A 426 1.98 -10.85 -23.31
CA ASP A 426 2.04 -9.50 -23.91
C ASP A 426 1.92 -8.34 -22.91
N VAL A 427 1.30 -8.56 -21.75
CA VAL A 427 1.19 -7.55 -20.68
C VAL A 427 2.57 -7.05 -20.21
N PHE A 428 3.62 -7.86 -20.32
CA PHE A 428 5.00 -7.47 -20.00
C PHE A 428 5.66 -6.62 -21.10
N GLY A 429 4.99 -6.37 -22.22
CA GLY A 429 5.45 -5.48 -23.29
C GLY A 429 5.01 -4.04 -23.07
N THR A 430 4.35 -3.47 -24.08
CA THR A 430 3.84 -2.10 -24.08
C THR A 430 2.90 -1.76 -22.90
N PRO A 431 2.02 -2.67 -22.41
CA PRO A 431 1.18 -2.34 -21.25
C PRO A 431 2.01 -2.05 -19.98
N LEU A 432 3.01 -2.89 -19.67
CA LEU A 432 3.92 -2.64 -18.55
C LEU A 432 4.78 -1.39 -18.77
N GLU A 433 5.21 -1.12 -20.00
CA GLU A 433 5.94 0.11 -20.34
C GLU A 433 5.11 1.36 -20.03
N LYS A 434 3.83 1.40 -20.45
CA LYS A 434 2.88 2.48 -20.13
C LYS A 434 2.70 2.65 -18.63
N ALA A 435 2.68 1.55 -17.87
CA ALA A 435 2.58 1.62 -16.42
C ALA A 435 3.81 2.29 -15.78
N VAL A 436 5.01 2.15 -16.37
CA VAL A 436 6.20 2.92 -15.96
C VAL A 436 6.08 4.40 -16.34
N GLU A 437 5.47 4.73 -17.50
CA GLU A 437 5.28 6.11 -17.94
C GLU A 437 4.50 6.96 -16.94
N TYR A 438 3.58 6.36 -16.20
CA TYR A 438 2.88 7.01 -15.08
C TYR A 438 3.85 7.54 -14.01
N LEU A 439 4.76 6.71 -13.51
CA LEU A 439 5.76 7.16 -12.53
C LEU A 439 6.76 8.13 -13.15
N SER A 440 7.17 7.91 -14.40
CA SER A 440 8.03 8.85 -15.14
C SER A 440 7.42 10.27 -15.16
N ALA A 441 6.13 10.37 -15.47
CA ALA A 441 5.41 11.64 -15.55
C ALA A 441 5.20 12.32 -14.19
N LEU A 442 5.19 11.57 -13.08
CA LEU A 442 5.06 12.11 -11.73
C LEU A 442 6.37 12.65 -11.14
N CYS A 443 7.52 12.33 -11.74
CA CYS A 443 8.82 12.77 -11.22
C CYS A 443 8.90 14.31 -11.21
N ARG A 444 9.03 14.88 -10.00
CA ARG A 444 9.21 16.32 -9.78
C ARG A 444 10.62 16.76 -10.21
N PRO A 445 10.88 18.07 -10.39
CA PRO A 445 12.19 18.56 -10.82
C PRO A 445 13.34 18.29 -9.83
N ASP A 446 13.04 18.04 -8.55
CA ASP A 446 14.00 17.63 -7.52
C ASP A 446 14.23 16.11 -7.48
N PHE A 447 13.68 15.36 -8.44
CA PHE A 447 13.69 13.90 -8.49
C PHE A 447 13.02 13.22 -7.29
N THR A 448 12.04 13.90 -6.68
CA THR A 448 11.09 13.26 -5.76
C THR A 448 9.74 13.03 -6.44
N TRP A 449 8.83 12.30 -5.78
CA TRP A 449 7.49 12.00 -6.28
C TRP A 449 6.38 12.53 -5.36
N PRO A 450 5.23 12.94 -5.93
CA PRO A 450 3.99 13.20 -5.18
C PRO A 450 3.62 12.04 -4.25
N ALA A 451 3.03 12.39 -3.11
CA ALA A 451 2.66 11.45 -2.06
C ALA A 451 1.14 11.21 -1.99
N PHE A 452 0.45 11.30 -3.13
CA PHE A 452 -0.98 10.98 -3.19
C PHE A 452 -1.27 9.62 -2.54
N ASN A 453 -2.36 9.56 -1.77
CA ASN A 453 -2.85 8.35 -1.12
C ASN A 453 -1.80 7.76 -0.15
N ASP A 454 -1.85 6.46 0.17
CA ASP A 454 -0.84 5.82 1.02
C ASP A 454 0.50 5.68 0.24
N SER A 455 1.17 6.78 -0.09
CA SER A 455 2.48 6.83 -0.75
C SER A 455 3.64 7.10 0.20
N GLY A 456 3.37 7.13 1.50
CA GLY A 456 4.37 7.38 2.53
C GLY A 456 4.76 8.85 2.55
N SER A 457 5.95 9.16 2.01
CA SER A 457 6.58 10.47 2.18
C SER A 457 6.36 11.41 1.00
N ALA A 458 6.16 12.70 1.30
CA ALA A 458 6.20 13.79 0.32
C ALA A 458 7.58 13.99 -0.35
N ALA A 459 8.59 13.19 0.00
CA ALA A 459 9.92 13.16 -0.61
C ALA A 459 10.28 11.76 -1.16
N GLY A 460 9.30 10.97 -1.61
CA GLY A 460 9.53 9.63 -2.17
C GLY A 460 10.52 9.63 -3.34
N ASP A 461 11.33 8.58 -3.46
CA ASP A 461 12.37 8.41 -4.50
C ASP A 461 12.19 7.06 -5.21
N TYR A 462 11.87 7.10 -6.49
CA TYR A 462 11.72 5.91 -7.34
C TYR A 462 12.81 5.81 -8.44
N THR A 463 13.93 6.52 -8.28
CA THR A 463 14.98 6.59 -9.32
C THR A 463 15.60 5.23 -9.67
N ALA A 464 15.80 4.33 -8.71
CA ALA A 464 16.34 3.00 -9.04
C ALA A 464 15.37 2.15 -9.87
N LEU A 465 14.07 2.22 -9.58
CA LEU A 465 13.03 1.58 -10.40
C LEU A 465 13.03 2.15 -11.82
N MET A 466 13.16 3.48 -11.95
CA MET A 466 13.25 4.14 -13.26
C MET A 466 14.50 3.71 -14.04
N ARG A 467 15.63 3.53 -13.36
CA ARG A 467 16.85 2.99 -13.98
C ARG A 467 16.64 1.56 -14.49
N LEU A 468 16.06 0.69 -13.66
CA LEU A 468 15.73 -0.69 -14.03
C LEU A 468 14.80 -0.71 -15.27
N ALA A 469 13.78 0.14 -15.28
CA ALA A 469 12.88 0.25 -16.43
C ALA A 469 13.59 0.78 -17.68
N GLY A 470 14.49 1.77 -17.55
CA GLY A 470 15.31 2.29 -18.64
C GLY A 470 16.19 1.21 -19.28
N GLU A 471 16.80 0.35 -18.46
CA GLU A 471 17.57 -0.81 -18.93
C GLU A 471 16.69 -1.83 -19.67
N ILE A 472 15.55 -2.21 -19.08
CA ILE A 472 14.64 -3.24 -19.61
C ILE A 472 13.98 -2.80 -20.92
N PHE A 473 13.46 -1.58 -20.98
CA PHE A 473 12.73 -1.06 -22.16
C PHE A 473 13.63 -0.30 -23.12
N ARG A 474 14.91 -0.09 -22.77
CA ARG A 474 15.87 0.72 -23.56
C ARG A 474 15.37 2.16 -23.79
N ARG A 475 14.70 2.72 -22.79
CA ARG A 475 14.05 4.04 -22.82
C ARG A 475 14.97 5.10 -22.21
N LYS A 476 15.47 6.02 -23.05
CA LYS A 476 16.47 7.02 -22.64
C LYS A 476 15.94 8.08 -21.67
N ASP A 477 14.63 8.32 -21.71
CA ASP A 477 13.92 9.16 -20.76
C ASP A 477 13.79 8.53 -19.38
N PHE A 478 13.60 7.21 -19.31
CA PHE A 478 13.64 6.48 -18.04
C PHE A 478 15.07 6.46 -17.46
N ASP A 479 16.09 6.25 -18.30
CA ASP A 479 17.52 6.38 -17.91
C ASP A 479 17.83 7.77 -17.32
N TRP A 480 17.27 8.83 -17.93
CA TRP A 480 17.46 10.21 -17.46
C TRP A 480 16.88 10.44 -16.08
N ILE A 481 15.67 9.97 -15.83
CA ILE A 481 15.07 10.06 -14.49
C ILE A 481 15.84 9.20 -13.49
N GLY A 482 16.16 7.95 -13.86
CA GLY A 482 16.87 7.02 -12.98
C GLY A 482 18.32 7.43 -12.68
N SER A 483 18.90 8.33 -13.48
CA SER A 483 20.23 8.90 -13.26
C SER A 483 20.21 10.29 -12.62
N LYS A 484 19.02 10.78 -12.21
CA LYS A 484 18.83 12.15 -11.70
C LYS A 484 19.39 13.21 -12.68
N GLY A 485 19.18 12.96 -13.97
CA GLY A 485 19.58 13.82 -15.08
C GLY A 485 21.04 13.70 -15.54
N ALA A 486 21.83 12.77 -14.98
CA ALA A 486 23.25 12.63 -15.30
C ALA A 486 23.52 12.03 -16.70
N TYR A 487 22.68 11.10 -17.18
CA TYR A 487 22.79 10.50 -18.52
C TYR A 487 21.42 10.09 -19.07
N GLY A 488 21.32 9.75 -20.36
CA GLY A 488 20.03 9.48 -21.01
C GLY A 488 19.53 10.70 -21.79
N ALA A 489 18.22 10.78 -22.04
CA ALA A 489 17.60 11.88 -22.75
C ALA A 489 16.47 12.48 -21.91
N CYS A 490 16.51 13.78 -21.65
CA CYS A 490 15.43 14.47 -20.95
C CYS A 490 14.08 14.21 -21.65
N PRO A 491 13.00 13.90 -20.92
CA PRO A 491 11.68 13.75 -21.53
C PRO A 491 11.21 15.07 -22.17
N ALA A 492 10.39 14.97 -23.23
CA ALA A 492 9.94 16.12 -24.01
C ALA A 492 8.54 16.63 -23.62
N GLU A 493 7.68 15.75 -23.12
CA GLU A 493 6.27 16.05 -22.85
C GLU A 493 6.13 16.88 -21.57
N THR A 494 5.59 18.09 -21.70
CA THR A 494 5.45 19.02 -20.57
C THR A 494 4.06 19.02 -19.96
N ILE A 495 3.07 18.42 -20.64
CA ILE A 495 1.70 18.27 -20.16
C ILE A 495 1.29 16.83 -20.42
N LYS A 496 0.88 16.09 -19.40
CA LYS A 496 0.47 14.69 -19.52
C LYS A 496 -0.86 14.47 -18.81
N GLY A 497 -1.79 13.77 -19.46
CA GLY A 497 -3.02 13.29 -18.83
C GLY A 497 -3.05 11.77 -18.80
N PHE A 498 -3.50 11.22 -17.67
CA PHE A 498 -3.86 9.82 -17.46
C PHE A 498 -5.37 9.81 -17.20
N PRO A 499 -6.18 9.74 -18.28
CA PRO A 499 -7.60 10.06 -18.19
C PRO A 499 -8.39 9.01 -17.40
N ASP A 500 -8.00 7.74 -17.39
CA ASP A 500 -8.73 6.71 -16.66
C ASP A 500 -8.54 6.85 -15.15
N SER A 501 -7.32 7.19 -14.72
CA SER A 501 -6.99 7.49 -13.33
C SER A 501 -7.27 8.93 -12.92
N GLY A 502 -7.64 9.80 -13.86
CA GLY A 502 -7.82 11.23 -13.67
C GLY A 502 -6.59 11.94 -13.10
N ILE A 503 -5.38 11.53 -13.48
CA ILE A 503 -4.13 12.21 -13.08
C ILE A 503 -3.64 13.12 -14.20
N GLY A 504 -3.38 14.37 -13.84
CA GLY A 504 -2.88 15.40 -14.74
C GLY A 504 -1.55 15.97 -14.29
N ILE A 505 -0.59 16.09 -15.20
CA ILE A 505 0.73 16.69 -14.96
C ILE A 505 0.89 17.92 -15.84
N MET A 506 1.29 19.03 -15.23
CA MET A 506 1.69 20.25 -15.93
C MET A 506 3.07 20.70 -15.47
N ARG A 507 4.03 20.90 -16.39
CA ARG A 507 5.36 21.38 -16.05
C ARG A 507 5.92 22.39 -17.06
N SER A 508 6.77 23.31 -16.62
CA SER A 508 7.42 24.27 -17.53
C SER A 508 8.57 23.66 -18.33
N GLY A 509 9.15 22.58 -17.79
CA GLY A 509 10.31 21.85 -18.31
C GLY A 509 10.74 20.78 -17.31
N TYR A 510 11.99 20.34 -17.43
CA TYR A 510 12.63 19.35 -16.56
C TYR A 510 13.93 19.87 -15.94
N ASP A 511 14.26 21.14 -16.16
CA ASP A 511 15.41 21.75 -15.52
C ASP A 511 15.17 21.84 -13.99
N PRO A 512 16.24 21.92 -13.16
CA PRO A 512 16.09 21.97 -11.70
C PRO A 512 15.31 23.18 -11.16
N LYS A 513 14.94 24.16 -11.99
CA LYS A 513 14.10 25.30 -11.63
C LYS A 513 12.72 25.23 -12.27
N ALA A 514 12.37 24.11 -12.90
CA ALA A 514 11.09 23.94 -13.54
C ALA A 514 9.94 24.06 -12.53
N HIS A 515 8.81 24.52 -13.04
CA HIS A 515 7.54 24.55 -12.35
C HIS A 515 6.81 23.26 -12.67
N PHE A 516 6.19 22.65 -11.66
CA PHE A 516 5.52 21.36 -11.78
C PHE A 516 4.23 21.39 -10.95
N LEU A 517 3.15 20.86 -11.52
CA LEU A 517 1.90 20.60 -10.83
C LEU A 517 1.41 19.20 -11.20
N ALA A 518 1.02 18.43 -10.19
CA ALA A 518 0.25 17.21 -10.34
C ALA A 518 -1.17 17.43 -9.81
N PHE A 519 -2.17 17.03 -10.57
CA PHE A 519 -3.59 17.20 -10.25
C PHE A 519 -4.29 15.85 -10.26
N ARG A 520 -5.02 15.53 -9.20
CA ARG A 520 -5.80 14.31 -9.08
C ARG A 520 -7.29 14.62 -9.14
N ALA A 521 -7.95 14.13 -10.16
CA ALA A 521 -9.38 14.25 -10.41
C ALA A 521 -9.97 12.95 -10.98
N GLY A 522 -9.48 11.83 -10.46
CA GLY A 522 -9.91 10.49 -10.83
C GLY A 522 -10.95 9.89 -9.90
N PRO A 523 -11.24 8.60 -10.08
CA PRO A 523 -12.13 7.88 -9.18
C PRO A 523 -11.50 7.77 -7.78
N ALA A 524 -12.32 7.33 -6.80
CA ALA A 524 -11.87 7.19 -5.43
C ALA A 524 -10.65 6.25 -5.30
N GLY A 525 -10.65 5.12 -6.02
CA GLY A 525 -9.67 4.05 -5.96
C GLY A 525 -9.87 3.05 -4.81
N MET A 526 -8.92 2.12 -4.64
CA MET A 526 -9.03 0.93 -3.78
C MET A 526 -8.49 1.10 -2.34
N THR A 527 -7.77 0.11 -1.80
CA THR A 527 -7.46 -0.02 -0.35
C THR A 527 -6.70 1.16 0.22
N HIS A 528 -5.81 1.75 -0.58
CA HIS A 528 -4.79 2.68 -0.13
C HIS A 528 -5.11 4.15 -0.38
N VAL A 529 -6.35 4.47 -0.75
CA VAL A 529 -6.74 5.84 -1.14
C VAL A 529 -7.18 6.71 0.02
N HIS A 530 -7.10 8.01 -0.15
CA HIS A 530 -7.58 9.03 0.79
C HIS A 530 -8.88 9.67 0.26
N GLU A 531 -9.45 10.61 1.02
CA GLU A 531 -10.58 11.45 0.57
C GLU A 531 -10.08 12.71 -0.16
N ASP A 532 -9.09 12.55 -1.03
CA ASP A 532 -8.29 13.60 -1.67
C ASP A 532 -8.73 13.91 -3.11
N ALA A 533 -10.00 13.69 -3.45
CA ALA A 533 -10.51 14.00 -4.79
C ALA A 533 -10.31 15.50 -5.09
N LEU A 534 -9.87 15.84 -6.31
CA LEU A 534 -9.50 17.20 -6.72
C LEU A 534 -8.26 17.79 -6.04
N SER A 535 -7.49 16.98 -5.30
CA SER A 535 -6.22 17.39 -4.70
C SER A 535 -5.16 17.70 -5.76
N LEU A 536 -4.17 18.50 -5.37
CA LEU A 536 -3.03 18.85 -6.21
C LEU A 536 -1.75 18.97 -5.39
N GLU A 537 -0.63 18.87 -6.09
CA GLU A 537 0.70 19.17 -5.58
C GLU A 537 1.42 20.12 -6.51
N VAL A 538 2.27 21.00 -5.96
CA VAL A 538 2.98 22.03 -6.72
C VAL A 538 4.41 22.16 -6.26
N ALA A 539 5.33 22.16 -7.22
CA ALA A 539 6.70 22.62 -7.04
C ALA A 539 6.96 23.86 -7.91
N ALA A 540 7.59 24.87 -7.32
CA ALA A 540 8.00 26.10 -7.99
C ALA A 540 9.50 26.28 -7.82
N TYR A 541 10.20 26.70 -8.88
CA TYR A 541 11.67 26.72 -8.92
C TYR A 541 12.32 25.38 -8.51
N GLY A 542 11.67 24.26 -8.87
CA GLY A 542 12.07 22.91 -8.50
C GLY A 542 11.91 22.55 -7.02
N ILE A 543 11.32 23.41 -6.21
CA ILE A 543 11.15 23.19 -4.77
C ILE A 543 9.69 22.84 -4.47
N PRO A 544 9.41 21.72 -3.76
CA PRO A 544 8.06 21.39 -3.31
C PRO A 544 7.47 22.53 -2.46
N CYS A 545 6.27 22.98 -2.81
CA CYS A 545 5.60 24.11 -2.16
C CYS A 545 4.26 23.73 -1.55
N LEU A 546 3.40 23.10 -2.34
CA LEU A 546 2.14 22.48 -1.90
C LEU A 546 2.28 20.98 -2.11
N VAL A 547 2.01 20.19 -1.08
CA VAL A 547 2.21 18.73 -1.13
C VAL A 547 1.02 18.01 -0.55
N ASP A 548 0.84 16.76 -0.98
CA ASP A 548 0.02 15.82 -0.24
C ASP A 548 0.68 15.56 1.12
N PRO A 549 -0.10 15.48 2.21
CA PRO A 549 0.46 15.18 3.52
C PRO A 549 1.05 13.77 3.61
N GLY A 550 0.74 12.86 2.68
CA GLY A 550 1.21 11.49 2.71
C GLY A 550 0.68 10.72 3.93
N ILE A 551 1.46 9.76 4.43
CA ILE A 551 1.10 8.95 5.60
C ILE A 551 2.36 8.42 6.30
N THR A 552 2.31 8.24 7.62
CA THR A 552 3.44 7.71 8.41
C THR A 552 3.20 6.31 8.97
N ARG A 553 1.94 5.87 9.05
CA ARG A 553 1.55 4.57 9.65
C ARG A 553 0.22 4.09 9.12
N TYR A 554 0.00 2.77 9.15
CA TYR A 554 -1.25 2.14 8.74
C TYR A 554 -2.20 1.81 9.90
N ALA A 555 -1.67 1.77 11.13
CA ALA A 555 -2.47 1.49 12.32
C ALA A 555 -3.59 2.56 12.48
N PRO A 556 -4.83 2.15 12.80
CA PRO A 556 -5.92 3.10 13.07
C PRO A 556 -5.54 4.09 14.18
N GLY A 557 -5.99 5.33 14.06
CA GLY A 557 -5.80 6.34 15.08
C GLY A 557 -5.89 7.77 14.52
N PRO A 558 -5.94 8.79 15.39
CA PRO A 558 -6.25 10.17 14.99
C PRO A 558 -5.36 10.72 13.87
N MET A 559 -4.06 10.39 13.88
CA MET A 559 -3.13 10.83 12.84
C MET A 559 -3.40 10.14 11.49
N THR A 560 -3.64 8.84 11.49
CA THR A 560 -3.98 8.07 10.29
C THR A 560 -5.32 8.54 9.69
N ASP A 561 -6.31 8.80 10.55
CA ASP A 561 -7.61 9.33 10.13
C ASP A 561 -7.47 10.75 9.55
N TYR A 562 -6.62 11.59 10.15
CA TYR A 562 -6.30 12.90 9.59
C TYR A 562 -5.67 12.80 8.20
N TYR A 563 -4.61 12.00 8.05
CA TYR A 563 -3.91 11.84 6.77
C TYR A 563 -4.84 11.38 5.65
N ARG A 564 -5.82 10.53 5.96
CA ARG A 564 -6.80 10.01 4.99
C ARG A 564 -7.99 10.92 4.73
N SER A 565 -8.17 11.97 5.54
CA SER A 565 -9.32 12.88 5.42
C SER A 565 -9.07 13.97 4.39
N ALA A 566 -10.10 14.38 3.65
CA ALA A 566 -10.05 15.48 2.68
C ALA A 566 -9.44 16.76 3.27
N ALA A 567 -9.65 16.97 4.57
CA ALA A 567 -9.27 18.16 5.29
C ALA A 567 -7.76 18.31 5.54
N ALA A 568 -6.95 17.31 5.16
CA ALA A 568 -5.49 17.34 5.18
C ALA A 568 -4.86 17.62 3.79
N HIS A 569 -5.65 17.59 2.72
CA HIS A 569 -5.18 17.69 1.33
C HIS A 569 -5.41 19.08 0.74
N ASN A 570 -4.78 19.35 -0.41
CA ASN A 570 -5.01 20.56 -1.20
C ASN A 570 -6.34 20.49 -1.97
N THR A 571 -7.47 20.33 -1.29
CA THR A 571 -8.79 20.10 -1.88
C THR A 571 -9.90 20.93 -1.21
N LEU A 572 -11.17 20.60 -1.46
CA LEU A 572 -12.36 21.30 -1.01
C LEU A 572 -13.15 20.45 -0.01
N LEU A 573 -13.89 21.12 0.87
CA LEU A 573 -14.89 20.54 1.76
C LEU A 573 -16.23 21.23 1.54
N LEU A 574 -17.31 20.47 1.57
CA LEU A 574 -18.68 20.99 1.62
C LEU A 574 -19.21 20.81 3.05
N ASP A 575 -19.59 21.90 3.70
CA ASP A 575 -20.07 21.92 5.09
C ASP A 575 -19.14 21.17 6.06
N GLY A 576 -17.83 21.32 5.83
CA GLY A 576 -16.77 20.71 6.64
C GLY A 576 -16.50 19.23 6.34
N LYS A 577 -17.13 18.65 5.31
CA LYS A 577 -16.99 17.23 4.93
C LYS A 577 -16.36 17.07 3.53
N GLY A 578 -15.53 16.04 3.39
CA GLY A 578 -15.02 15.56 2.11
C GLY A 578 -16.01 14.64 1.39
N PRO A 579 -15.65 14.14 0.20
CA PRO A 579 -16.43 13.11 -0.49
C PRO A 579 -16.38 11.79 0.27
N LEU A 580 -17.51 11.10 0.39
CA LEU A 580 -17.63 9.91 1.26
C LEU A 580 -17.40 8.60 0.50
N ARG A 581 -16.13 8.16 0.42
CA ARG A 581 -15.74 6.94 -0.31
C ARG A 581 -16.39 5.65 0.21
N SER A 582 -16.69 5.59 1.50
CA SER A 582 -17.08 4.33 2.19
C SER A 582 -18.37 3.73 1.65
N ARG A 583 -19.22 4.52 0.99
CA ARG A 583 -20.48 4.08 0.37
C ARG A 583 -20.33 3.52 -1.04
N LEU A 584 -19.21 3.78 -1.71
CA LEU A 584 -18.99 3.36 -3.09
C LEU A 584 -18.60 1.88 -3.14
N GLY A 585 -19.19 1.14 -4.09
CA GLY A 585 -18.80 -0.22 -4.44
C GLY A 585 -17.51 -0.29 -5.26
N PHE A 586 -17.02 -1.50 -5.52
CA PHE A 586 -15.77 -1.71 -6.26
C PHE A 586 -15.77 -1.03 -7.64
N GLN A 587 -16.84 -1.21 -8.42
CA GLN A 587 -16.95 -0.66 -9.77
C GLN A 587 -16.95 0.87 -9.76
N GLU A 588 -17.74 1.50 -8.88
CA GLU A 588 -17.81 2.97 -8.76
C GLU A 588 -16.45 3.56 -8.36
N ARG A 589 -15.74 2.90 -7.43
CA ARG A 589 -14.42 3.36 -6.98
C ARG A 589 -13.31 3.17 -8.02
N THR A 590 -13.50 2.32 -9.02
CA THR A 590 -12.48 2.03 -10.05
C THR A 590 -12.91 2.45 -11.45
N GLN A 591 -14.06 3.10 -11.56
CA GLN A 591 -14.59 3.56 -12.84
C GLN A 591 -13.63 4.57 -13.46
N SER A 592 -13.28 4.33 -14.72
CA SER A 592 -12.43 5.25 -15.48
C SER A 592 -13.01 6.67 -15.45
N ALA A 593 -12.16 7.64 -15.10
CA ALA A 593 -12.50 9.06 -15.12
C ALA A 593 -12.39 9.69 -16.51
N ARG A 594 -12.16 8.91 -17.57
CA ARG A 594 -11.86 9.43 -18.91
C ARG A 594 -12.91 10.39 -19.45
N ASP A 595 -14.16 10.16 -19.10
CA ASP A 595 -15.29 11.00 -19.53
C ASP A 595 -15.54 12.21 -18.60
N GLN A 596 -14.82 12.29 -17.47
CA GLN A 596 -14.97 13.35 -16.45
C GLN A 596 -13.69 14.19 -16.26
N PHE A 597 -12.56 13.69 -16.76
CA PHE A 597 -11.26 14.33 -16.70
C PHE A 597 -10.87 14.89 -18.06
N ILE A 598 -10.82 16.22 -18.15
CA ILE A 598 -10.63 16.91 -19.43
C ILE A 598 -9.23 17.53 -19.44
N CYS A 599 -8.46 17.28 -20.49
CA CYS A 599 -7.20 17.96 -20.79
C CYS A 599 -7.35 18.77 -22.08
N PHE A 600 -6.95 20.05 -22.06
CA PHE A 600 -7.04 20.90 -23.25
C PHE A 600 -5.88 21.89 -23.36
N ASN A 601 -5.68 22.41 -24.57
CA ASN A 601 -4.73 23.48 -24.85
C ASN A 601 -5.42 24.58 -25.68
N HIS A 602 -5.17 25.84 -25.34
CA HIS A 602 -5.62 26.99 -26.10
C HIS A 602 -4.56 28.09 -26.08
N GLY A 603 -3.82 28.22 -27.18
CA GLY A 603 -2.73 29.19 -27.29
C GLY A 603 -1.60 28.86 -26.31
N ASP A 604 -1.34 29.75 -25.37
CA ASP A 604 -0.35 29.54 -24.31
C ASP A 604 -0.94 29.05 -22.99
N ILE A 605 -2.21 28.64 -22.99
CA ILE A 605 -2.91 28.10 -21.83
C ILE A 605 -3.07 26.59 -21.99
N ASN A 606 -2.65 25.85 -20.98
CA ASN A 606 -2.90 24.41 -20.85
C ASN A 606 -3.88 24.22 -19.70
N GLY A 607 -4.96 23.47 -19.89
CA GLY A 607 -6.02 23.33 -18.90
C GLY A 607 -6.31 21.88 -18.57
N MET A 608 -6.63 21.63 -17.30
CA MET A 608 -7.19 20.37 -16.81
C MET A 608 -8.43 20.66 -15.97
N THR A 609 -9.50 19.91 -16.21
CA THR A 609 -10.73 20.02 -15.42
C THR A 609 -11.12 18.66 -14.88
N GLY A 610 -11.48 18.65 -13.60
CA GLY A 610 -11.91 17.49 -12.86
C GLY A 610 -13.20 17.75 -12.10
N THR A 611 -14.06 16.75 -12.03
CA THR A 611 -15.35 16.85 -11.33
C THR A 611 -15.50 15.71 -10.34
N CYS A 612 -15.93 16.03 -9.12
CA CYS A 612 -16.30 15.04 -8.11
C CYS A 612 -17.79 15.18 -7.80
N HIS A 613 -18.50 14.06 -7.88
CA HIS A 613 -19.96 13.97 -7.74
C HIS A 613 -20.41 13.38 -6.40
N ASP A 614 -19.51 13.29 -5.41
CA ASP A 614 -19.75 12.54 -4.17
C ASP A 614 -19.74 13.39 -2.89
N TYR A 615 -19.85 14.72 -3.03
CA TYR A 615 -20.05 15.60 -1.89
C TYR A 615 -21.49 15.51 -1.41
N ARG A 616 -21.70 15.50 -0.09
CA ARG A 616 -23.03 15.36 0.50
C ARG A 616 -23.20 16.26 1.71
N ASP A 617 -24.40 16.79 1.86
CA ASP A 617 -24.81 17.53 3.06
C ASP A 617 -25.32 16.57 4.16
N GLU A 618 -25.87 17.13 5.24
CA GLU A 618 -26.46 16.36 6.33
C GLU A 618 -27.74 15.62 5.95
N SER A 619 -28.48 16.09 4.94
CA SER A 619 -29.68 15.42 4.43
C SER A 619 -29.35 14.23 3.52
N GLY A 620 -28.10 14.13 3.06
CA GLY A 620 -27.63 13.13 2.11
C GLY A 620 -27.79 13.53 0.65
N ALA A 621 -28.24 14.75 0.38
CA ALA A 621 -28.29 15.33 -0.96
C ALA A 621 -26.90 15.37 -1.57
N VAL A 622 -26.81 15.12 -2.87
CA VAL A 622 -25.54 15.00 -3.61
C VAL A 622 -25.22 16.30 -4.29
N PHE A 623 -23.96 16.74 -4.16
CA PHE A 623 -23.44 17.97 -4.72
C PHE A 623 -22.24 17.67 -5.61
N GLN A 624 -22.10 18.51 -6.63
CA GLN A 624 -20.99 18.45 -7.56
C GLN A 624 -20.00 19.55 -7.25
N ILE A 625 -18.73 19.19 -7.16
CA ILE A 625 -17.63 20.14 -7.08
C ILE A 625 -16.72 19.92 -8.29
N THR A 626 -16.43 20.99 -9.00
CA THR A 626 -15.54 21.00 -10.18
C THR A 626 -14.32 21.87 -9.87
N ARG A 627 -13.13 21.36 -10.20
CA ARG A 627 -11.88 22.12 -10.16
C ARG A 627 -11.28 22.20 -11.55
N THR A 628 -11.02 23.41 -12.02
CA THR A 628 -10.28 23.66 -13.26
C THR A 628 -8.94 24.29 -12.93
N VAL A 629 -7.86 23.71 -13.42
CA VAL A 629 -6.49 24.20 -13.28
C VAL A 629 -5.99 24.63 -14.66
N LEU A 630 -5.56 25.89 -14.78
CA LEU A 630 -4.96 26.43 -15.99
C LEU A 630 -3.50 26.76 -15.75
N PHE A 631 -2.60 26.30 -16.60
CA PHE A 631 -1.19 26.68 -16.61
C PHE A 631 -0.92 27.66 -17.75
N VAL A 632 -0.69 28.92 -17.38
CA VAL A 632 -0.67 30.06 -18.29
C VAL A 632 0.76 30.42 -18.65
N ALA A 633 1.07 30.43 -19.95
CA ALA A 633 2.39 30.69 -20.51
C ALA A 633 3.52 29.86 -19.86
N ARG A 634 3.18 28.71 -19.28
CA ARG A 634 4.06 27.87 -18.46
C ARG A 634 4.73 28.59 -17.28
N ARG A 635 4.09 29.63 -16.73
CA ARG A 635 4.65 30.50 -15.69
C ARG A 635 3.92 30.43 -14.36
N TYR A 636 2.59 30.40 -14.39
CA TYR A 636 1.77 30.41 -13.18
C TYR A 636 0.48 29.64 -13.42
N TRP A 637 -0.21 29.29 -12.34
CA TRP A 637 -1.48 28.59 -12.42
C TRP A 637 -2.64 29.47 -11.98
N VAL A 638 -3.78 29.25 -12.63
CA VAL A 638 -5.07 29.80 -12.25
C VAL A 638 -5.97 28.63 -11.92
N ILE A 639 -6.59 28.65 -10.75
CA ILE A 639 -7.46 27.56 -10.29
C ILE A 639 -8.84 28.13 -10.06
N ARG A 640 -9.86 27.47 -10.61
CA ARG A 640 -11.26 27.76 -10.36
C ARG A 640 -11.92 26.56 -9.70
N ASP A 641 -12.44 26.79 -8.51
CA ASP A 641 -13.28 25.85 -7.79
C ASP A 641 -14.73 26.28 -7.93
N THR A 642 -15.62 25.35 -8.28
CA THR A 642 -17.04 25.64 -8.44
C THR A 642 -17.86 24.53 -7.79
N SER A 643 -18.69 24.91 -6.81
CA SER A 643 -19.69 24.02 -6.21
C SER A 643 -21.05 24.34 -6.80
N ILE A 644 -21.72 23.34 -7.37
CA ILE A 644 -23.05 23.47 -8.00
C ILE A 644 -24.06 22.70 -7.15
N GLY A 645 -25.20 23.34 -6.91
CA GLY A 645 -26.31 22.77 -6.16
C GLY A 645 -27.32 23.85 -5.81
N THR A 646 -28.17 23.57 -4.82
CA THR A 646 -29.16 24.51 -4.30
C THR A 646 -28.96 24.70 -2.80
N GLY A 647 -29.44 25.82 -2.25
CA GLY A 647 -29.34 26.10 -0.82
C GLY A 647 -28.06 26.84 -0.41
N ILE A 648 -27.99 27.15 0.89
CA ILE A 648 -26.88 27.88 1.51
C ILE A 648 -25.91 26.86 2.10
N HIS A 649 -24.68 26.86 1.60
CA HIS A 649 -23.65 25.91 2.02
C HIS A 649 -22.34 26.63 2.32
N THR A 650 -21.45 25.95 3.04
CA THR A 650 -20.10 26.43 3.32
C THR A 650 -19.11 25.65 2.47
N LEU A 651 -18.49 26.30 1.49
CA LEU A 651 -17.40 25.73 0.71
C LEU A 651 -16.07 26.11 1.38
N THR A 652 -15.23 25.13 1.70
CA THR A 652 -13.91 25.35 2.33
C THR A 652 -12.80 24.83 1.45
N ALA A 653 -11.87 25.68 1.04
CA ALA A 653 -10.63 25.26 0.38
C ALA A 653 -9.52 25.04 1.40
N CYS A 654 -8.86 23.88 1.32
CA CYS A 654 -7.73 23.47 2.15
C CYS A 654 -6.43 23.58 1.35
N TRP A 655 -5.38 24.08 1.99
CA TRP A 655 -4.06 24.30 1.39
C TRP A 655 -2.96 23.84 2.34
N GLN A 656 -2.36 22.69 2.03
CA GLN A 656 -1.27 22.04 2.76
C GLN A 656 0.07 22.37 2.10
N PHE A 657 0.89 23.14 2.81
CA PHE A 657 2.22 23.50 2.36
C PHE A 657 3.25 22.45 2.76
N PHE A 658 4.35 22.39 2.00
CA PHE A 658 5.55 21.68 2.41
C PHE A 658 6.13 22.30 3.70
N PRO A 659 6.75 21.52 4.61
CA PRO A 659 7.41 22.07 5.79
C PRO A 659 8.43 23.16 5.43
N GLY A 660 8.26 24.37 5.94
CA GLY A 660 9.13 25.50 5.60
C GLY A 660 8.66 26.84 6.15
N ASN A 661 9.23 27.92 5.59
CA ASN A 661 8.80 29.28 5.90
C ASN A 661 7.56 29.64 5.08
N VAL A 662 6.43 29.77 5.75
CA VAL A 662 5.14 30.11 5.13
C VAL A 662 4.51 31.25 5.91
N GLU A 663 4.28 32.36 5.23
CA GLU A 663 3.78 33.61 5.82
C GLU A 663 2.52 34.06 5.09
N MET A 664 1.52 34.49 5.85
CA MET A 664 0.29 35.08 5.31
C MET A 664 0.29 36.59 5.58
N ASP A 665 0.04 37.38 4.54
CA ASP A 665 -0.20 38.81 4.68
C ASP A 665 -1.64 39.05 5.16
N ALA A 666 -1.81 39.70 6.32
CA ALA A 666 -3.12 39.87 6.94
C ALA A 666 -4.05 40.84 6.19
N GLY A 667 -3.50 41.76 5.37
CA GLY A 667 -4.30 42.74 4.63
C GLY A 667 -4.79 42.23 3.28
N THR A 668 -3.98 41.43 2.61
CA THR A 668 -4.24 40.90 1.26
C THR A 668 -4.64 39.43 1.23
N LEU A 669 -4.43 38.71 2.35
CA LEU A 669 -4.64 37.27 2.49
C LEU A 669 -3.71 36.41 1.62
N ILE A 670 -2.69 37.02 1.01
CA ILE A 670 -1.71 36.30 0.18
C ILE A 670 -0.81 35.48 1.09
N ILE A 671 -0.68 34.18 0.78
CA ILE A 671 0.22 33.27 1.48
C ILE A 671 1.45 33.03 0.63
N ARG A 672 2.64 33.18 1.20
CA ARG A 672 3.92 32.94 0.52
C ARG A 672 4.67 31.82 1.21
N SER A 673 5.08 30.81 0.45
CA SER A 673 6.02 29.78 0.88
C SER A 673 7.34 29.98 0.14
N MET A 674 8.42 30.20 0.89
CA MET A 674 9.71 30.61 0.33
C MET A 674 10.85 29.80 0.96
N ASP A 675 11.84 29.45 0.14
CA ASP A 675 13.12 28.93 0.60
C ASP A 675 14.02 30.04 1.17
N GLN A 676 15.21 29.65 1.65
CA GLN A 676 16.19 30.59 2.19
C GLN A 676 16.76 31.55 1.13
N GLN A 677 16.67 31.21 -0.15
CA GLN A 677 17.09 32.07 -1.27
C GLN A 677 15.97 33.02 -1.71
N GLY A 678 14.81 32.98 -1.04
CA GLY A 678 13.65 33.78 -1.38
C GLY A 678 13.00 33.36 -2.69
N LYS A 679 13.05 32.08 -3.07
CA LYS A 679 12.28 31.49 -4.18
C LYS A 679 11.17 30.60 -3.63
N GLY A 680 10.05 30.55 -4.33
CA GLY A 680 8.95 29.65 -3.96
C GLY A 680 7.66 30.03 -4.66
N ILE A 681 6.56 30.03 -3.92
CA ILE A 681 5.22 30.26 -4.46
C ILE A 681 4.41 31.23 -3.60
N ALA A 682 3.55 32.01 -4.26
CA ALA A 682 2.45 32.72 -3.62
C ALA A 682 1.12 32.08 -4.01
N LEU A 683 0.30 31.81 -3.00
CA LEU A 683 -1.12 31.47 -3.12
C LEU A 683 -1.92 32.75 -2.91
N ILE A 684 -2.65 33.17 -3.95
CA ILE A 684 -3.38 34.43 -3.99
C ILE A 684 -4.88 34.12 -4.14
N PRO A 685 -5.70 34.37 -3.11
CA PRO A 685 -7.16 34.38 -3.28
C PRO A 685 -7.54 35.56 -4.17
N TYR A 686 -8.18 35.30 -5.32
CA TYR A 686 -8.47 36.33 -6.33
C TYR A 686 -9.93 36.79 -6.33
N ALA A 687 -10.88 35.86 -6.44
CA ALA A 687 -12.31 36.18 -6.45
C ALA A 687 -13.13 35.13 -5.70
N GLY A 688 -14.28 35.53 -5.15
CA GLY A 688 -15.18 34.64 -4.41
C GLY A 688 -14.96 34.59 -2.89
N PHE A 689 -14.06 35.43 -2.34
CA PHE A 689 -13.68 35.41 -0.91
C PHE A 689 -14.34 36.51 -0.07
N HIS A 690 -15.46 37.06 -0.53
CA HIS A 690 -16.19 38.05 0.27
C HIS A 690 -16.63 37.40 1.59
N HIS A 691 -16.28 38.02 2.72
CA HIS A 691 -16.54 37.49 4.06
C HIS A 691 -15.97 36.09 4.35
N ALA A 692 -14.87 35.69 3.67
CA ALA A 692 -14.23 34.40 3.92
C ALA A 692 -13.69 34.29 5.35
N GLY A 693 -14.01 33.19 6.03
CA GLY A 693 -13.37 32.78 7.27
C GLY A 693 -12.04 32.10 6.98
N ILE A 694 -11.00 32.39 7.77
CA ILE A 694 -9.65 31.85 7.56
C ILE A 694 -9.15 31.17 8.83
N GLN A 695 -8.61 29.97 8.67
CA GLN A 695 -7.96 29.23 9.74
C GLN A 695 -6.55 28.82 9.31
N SER A 696 -5.60 28.87 10.24
CA SER A 696 -4.22 28.42 10.03
C SER A 696 -3.83 27.42 11.10
N PHE A 697 -3.13 26.36 10.70
CA PHE A 697 -2.67 25.28 11.55
C PHE A 697 -1.22 24.95 11.24
N LYS A 698 -0.47 24.51 12.25
CA LYS A 698 0.88 23.95 12.11
C LYS A 698 1.16 23.02 13.28
N GLY A 699 1.23 21.72 13.02
CA GLY A 699 1.59 20.72 14.02
C GLY A 699 0.63 20.59 15.20
N ASN A 700 -0.68 20.76 15.02
CA ASN A 700 -1.63 20.56 16.12
C ASN A 700 -1.93 19.06 16.27
N LEU A 701 -1.90 18.50 17.50
CA LEU A 701 -2.16 17.07 17.74
C LEU A 701 -3.61 16.74 18.11
N ASN A 702 -4.38 17.71 18.62
CA ASN A 702 -5.75 17.46 19.08
C ASN A 702 -6.74 18.54 18.63
N PRO A 703 -7.56 18.28 17.59
CA PRO A 703 -7.39 17.18 16.64
C PRO A 703 -6.15 17.41 15.74
N PRO A 704 -5.58 16.35 15.14
CA PRO A 704 -4.44 16.47 14.23
C PRO A 704 -4.70 17.44 13.07
N ARG A 705 -3.82 18.43 12.86
CA ARG A 705 -3.86 19.39 11.74
C ARG A 705 -2.47 19.95 11.42
N GLY A 706 -2.16 20.14 10.14
CA GLY A 706 -0.92 20.76 9.69
C GLY A 706 0.29 19.85 9.89
N TRP A 707 0.19 18.63 9.38
CA TRP A 707 1.25 17.62 9.40
C TRP A 707 1.48 17.08 7.99
N VAL A 708 2.75 16.76 7.69
CA VAL A 708 3.18 16.11 6.45
C VAL A 708 4.17 15.01 6.81
N SER A 709 4.10 13.87 6.13
CA SER A 709 5.04 12.76 6.23
C SER A 709 6.32 13.05 5.44
N ILE A 710 7.45 13.19 6.12
CA ILE A 710 8.78 13.32 5.51
C ILE A 710 9.66 12.19 6.03
N ASN A 711 10.15 11.34 5.12
CA ASN A 711 10.99 10.19 5.46
C ASN A 711 10.39 9.28 6.56
N GLY A 712 9.06 9.16 6.59
CA GLY A 712 8.34 8.35 7.58
C GLY A 712 8.06 9.06 8.92
N GLU A 713 8.41 10.34 9.06
CA GLU A 713 8.19 11.13 10.27
C GLU A 713 7.07 12.16 10.09
N ASP A 714 6.30 12.39 11.16
CA ASP A 714 5.25 13.43 11.20
C ASP A 714 5.91 14.81 11.37
N MET A 715 6.01 15.59 10.29
CA MET A 715 6.61 16.93 10.31
C MET A 715 5.54 18.03 10.40
N PRO A 716 5.65 18.99 11.33
CA PRO A 716 4.77 20.16 11.38
C PRO A 716 4.88 20.99 10.11
N ALA A 717 3.74 21.26 9.47
CA ALA A 717 3.66 21.99 8.22
C ALA A 717 2.50 22.98 8.23
N SER A 718 2.67 24.13 7.57
CA SER A 718 1.62 25.15 7.54
C SER A 718 0.44 24.68 6.70
N HIS A 719 -0.76 24.79 7.25
CA HIS A 719 -2.01 24.40 6.60
C HIS A 719 -3.04 25.52 6.77
N PHE A 720 -3.68 25.92 5.68
CA PHE A 720 -4.65 27.02 5.67
C PHE A 720 -6.00 26.54 5.16
N ARG A 721 -7.08 27.05 5.75
CA ARG A 721 -8.46 26.83 5.29
C ARG A 721 -9.14 28.15 5.05
N PHE A 722 -9.79 28.29 3.89
CA PHE A 722 -10.61 29.43 3.51
C PHE A 722 -12.05 28.96 3.33
N SER A 723 -12.96 29.46 4.15
CA SER A 723 -14.37 29.05 4.17
C SER A 723 -15.26 30.19 3.73
N VAL A 724 -16.11 29.94 2.73
CA VAL A 724 -17.11 30.88 2.23
C VAL A 724 -18.48 30.24 2.39
N ARG A 725 -19.41 30.96 3.03
CA ARG A 725 -20.79 30.53 3.22
C ARG A 725 -21.71 31.41 2.38
N ASP A 726 -22.35 30.82 1.38
CA ASP A 726 -23.24 31.54 0.46
C ASP A 726 -24.28 30.60 -0.17
N LEU A 727 -25.21 31.15 -0.93
CA LEU A 727 -26.10 30.42 -1.81
C LEU A 727 -25.29 29.82 -2.97
N LEU A 728 -25.51 28.53 -3.28
CA LEU A 728 -24.92 27.90 -4.45
C LEU A 728 -25.46 28.50 -5.77
N PRO A 729 -24.64 28.61 -6.83
CA PRO A 729 -23.27 28.13 -6.93
C PRO A 729 -22.23 29.05 -6.26
N ILE A 730 -21.29 28.45 -5.53
CA ILE A 730 -20.12 29.16 -4.98
C ILE A 730 -18.95 28.94 -5.95
N THR A 731 -18.26 30.02 -6.33
CA THR A 731 -17.05 29.99 -7.15
C THR A 731 -15.88 30.63 -6.40
N LEU A 732 -14.74 29.95 -6.31
CA LEU A 732 -13.51 30.44 -5.72
C LEU A 732 -12.40 30.42 -6.76
N ASP A 733 -11.81 31.58 -7.03
CA ASP A 733 -10.72 31.73 -8.01
C ASP A 733 -9.40 32.01 -7.31
N TRP A 734 -8.38 31.22 -7.62
CA TRP A 734 -7.04 31.29 -7.04
C TRP A 734 -5.99 31.54 -8.12
N ILE A 735 -4.89 32.17 -7.71
CA ILE A 735 -3.66 32.24 -8.49
C ILE A 735 -2.54 31.60 -7.68
N LEU A 736 -1.85 30.63 -8.29
CA LEU A 736 -0.58 30.10 -7.78
C LEU A 736 0.55 30.70 -8.61
N CYS A 737 1.32 31.60 -8.02
CA CYS A 737 2.35 32.35 -8.73
C CYS A 737 3.73 32.02 -8.16
N PRO A 738 4.63 31.43 -8.96
CA PRO A 738 6.04 31.33 -8.62
C PRO A 738 6.65 32.72 -8.37
N VAL A 739 7.34 32.86 -7.25
CA VAL A 739 7.92 34.13 -6.78
C VAL A 739 9.40 34.00 -6.46
N SER A 740 10.15 35.06 -6.70
CA SER A 740 11.54 35.19 -6.26
C SER A 740 11.82 36.59 -5.74
N LYS A 741 12.45 36.75 -4.57
CA LYS A 741 12.92 38.05 -4.09
C LYS A 741 14.11 38.52 -4.97
N PRO A 742 14.18 39.81 -5.35
CA PRO A 742 13.34 40.94 -4.91
C PRO A 742 12.13 41.23 -5.82
N CYS A 743 11.77 40.36 -6.76
CA CYS A 743 10.75 40.66 -7.77
C CYS A 743 9.33 40.71 -7.19
N HIS A 744 8.92 41.91 -6.75
CA HIS A 744 7.52 42.28 -6.48
C HIS A 744 6.73 42.64 -7.77
N ALA A 745 7.40 42.79 -8.93
CA ALA A 745 6.86 43.60 -10.02
C ALA A 745 5.93 42.89 -11.04
N PHE A 746 5.94 41.55 -11.16
CA PHE A 746 5.25 40.90 -12.29
C PHE A 746 3.71 40.89 -12.15
N TRP A 747 3.19 40.53 -10.97
CA TRP A 747 1.73 40.46 -10.75
C TRP A 747 1.09 41.83 -10.47
N GLU A 748 1.89 42.85 -10.13
CA GLU A 748 1.40 44.23 -9.91
C GLU A 748 1.28 45.00 -11.23
N SER A 749 1.67 44.38 -12.35
CA SER A 749 1.58 44.98 -13.66
C SER A 749 0.11 45.05 -14.16
N PRO A 750 -0.31 46.17 -14.77
CA PRO A 750 -1.64 46.28 -15.39
C PRO A 750 -1.90 45.18 -16.43
N ASP A 751 -0.86 44.73 -17.13
CA ASP A 751 -0.92 43.65 -18.12
C ASP A 751 -1.33 42.32 -17.48
N PHE A 752 -0.81 42.00 -16.29
CA PHE A 752 -1.20 40.80 -15.55
C PHE A 752 -2.68 40.85 -15.19
N ALA A 753 -3.16 41.96 -14.62
CA ALA A 753 -4.56 42.14 -14.26
C ALA A 753 -5.50 42.04 -15.48
N SER A 754 -5.17 42.71 -16.59
CA SER A 754 -5.93 42.64 -17.84
C SER A 754 -5.99 41.21 -18.37
N ARG A 755 -4.85 40.52 -18.39
CA ARG A 755 -4.77 39.13 -18.85
C ARG A 755 -5.55 38.17 -17.97
N MET A 756 -5.52 38.37 -16.65
CA MET A 756 -6.33 37.59 -15.70
C MET A 756 -7.82 37.82 -15.92
N ALA A 757 -8.25 39.08 -16.11
CA ALA A 757 -9.63 39.41 -16.43
C ALA A 757 -10.08 38.71 -17.73
N ASP A 758 -9.23 38.69 -18.77
CA ASP A 758 -9.52 37.98 -20.01
C ASP A 758 -9.61 36.47 -19.83
N ILE A 759 -8.69 35.86 -19.05
CA ILE A 759 -8.73 34.42 -18.74
C ILE A 759 -10.04 34.07 -18.02
N PHE A 760 -10.40 34.83 -16.99
CA PHE A 760 -11.62 34.57 -16.22
C PHE A 760 -12.91 34.87 -17.00
N LYS A 761 -12.92 35.91 -17.83
CA LYS A 761 -14.04 36.21 -18.75
C LYS A 761 -14.21 35.11 -19.78
N ASN A 762 -13.11 34.60 -20.34
CA ASN A 762 -13.15 33.50 -21.28
C ASN A 762 -13.55 32.19 -20.60
N LEU A 763 -13.06 31.90 -19.39
CA LEU A 763 -13.56 30.80 -18.56
C LEU A 763 -15.08 30.92 -18.38
N HIS A 764 -15.58 32.10 -17.98
CA HIS A 764 -17.00 32.32 -17.70
C HIS A 764 -17.90 32.20 -18.95
N ASN A 765 -17.48 32.78 -20.07
CA ASN A 765 -18.19 32.68 -21.36
C ASN A 765 -18.20 31.25 -21.93
N LYS A 766 -17.25 30.41 -21.50
CA LYS A 766 -17.05 29.04 -21.96
C LYS A 766 -17.61 27.99 -21.00
N THR A 767 -17.80 28.33 -19.72
CA THR A 767 -18.50 27.47 -18.73
C THR A 767 -20.03 27.54 -18.86
N GLY A 768 -20.57 28.48 -19.66
CA GLY A 768 -22.03 28.62 -19.90
C GLY A 768 -22.62 27.63 -20.92
N LYS A 769 -21.78 26.94 -21.71
CA LYS A 769 -22.16 25.84 -22.60
C LYS A 769 -20.93 24.96 -22.80
N ASN A 770 -21.01 23.70 -22.37
CA ASN A 770 -20.13 22.58 -22.73
C ASN A 770 -18.70 23.00 -23.15
N PHE A 771 -17.83 23.21 -22.16
CA PHE A 771 -16.46 22.73 -22.35
C PHE A 771 -16.54 21.21 -22.17
N PRO A 772 -16.12 20.44 -23.19
CA PRO A 772 -16.56 19.05 -23.42
C PRO A 772 -16.40 18.17 -22.19
#